data_AF-A0A317FI26-F1
#
_entry.id   AF-A0A317FI26-F1
#
_cell.length_a   1.000
_cell.length_b   1.000
_cell.length_c   1.000
_cell.angle_alpha   90.00
_cell.angle_beta   90.00
_cell.angle_gamma   90.00
#
_symmetry.space_group_name_H-M   'P 1'
#
loop_
_entity.id
_entity.type
_entity.pdbx_description
1 polymer ?
#
loop_
_entity_poly.entity_id
_entity_poly.type
_entity_poly.pdbx_seq_one_letter_code
_entity_poly.pdbx_strand_id
1 'polypeptide(L)'
;MHKTTRWRGPALIALAPFAFGSLAGCGYTLQSDAVIAENQRALAAAETRGTELSGRVTQLEGALAAERRARGDLAALERQLQSARGSLANAERGRRNADAEVQRLRAALAEEERRLAALQNESGALEQSSGRTRDELGIAEQRLAGLRATIASEEARLAALRGAAGSEESRLAGLRGNTASEEQRLAGLRRDAAAEDQRLAGLRRDAAAEDQRLAGLRRDAAAAERRLAELRDQGTAQDRRLAALEERRAAEERRLAALQEQAGTTEQRLAALRSTIGQAEQTLGQRQQAGSEAERRLAGLRENAATEERRLEGLRNNIAQAERSLAERQGAGAEAERRLAGLRETAANEERRLQGLRDSIAQAQGQQTEAQQRLAGLRDTGAAEEGRLQALRGEIQGAQGNLADRQQAVAEAERRLAGLREAAANEERRVQALRGEAGTAEQTLATRRGLLGELEARLGRLTQSETEATARVRGLEDRAGGLGRDIAQSEQRVASLREAVAQAEAALAERRGAVTQAESGLASLGSQREAAAATLRELEARSAALRNEVGAAERQLAELRSGTAAEAQALQAARSEVQATSEQLAARRAALSEAEQRLAAANAAGEAAVARLRGIEEQTQRIAGGTDAIRQEQERLRMAVDGLRSEVAEMERRRADLANQIAQAEDRLRAGRQELAQLGARLAQQRQALEAPGTGSDLGPPGPPRQ
;
A
#
# COMPACT_ATOMS: atom_id res chain seq x y z
N MET A 1 -30.61 70.32 157.47
CA MET A 1 -30.47 71.07 158.75
C MET A 1 -31.89 71.44 159.21
N HIS A 2 -32.33 71.03 160.41
CA HIS A 2 -32.32 71.83 161.66
C HIS A 2 -33.16 73.13 161.58
N LYS A 3 -33.98 73.52 162.57
CA LYS A 3 -34.45 72.82 163.80
C LYS A 3 -35.68 73.56 164.40
N THR A 4 -36.80 72.84 164.54
CA THR A 4 -37.61 72.61 165.78
C THR A 4 -37.81 73.69 166.88
N THR A 5 -39.01 73.66 167.49
CA THR A 5 -39.37 74.00 168.91
C THR A 5 -39.26 75.47 169.39
N ARG A 6 -39.85 75.93 170.53
CA ARG A 6 -40.73 75.39 171.62
C ARG A 6 -41.87 76.44 171.89
N TRP A 7 -43.04 76.22 172.53
CA TRP A 7 -43.57 75.33 173.59
C TRP A 7 -43.41 75.82 175.07
N ARG A 8 -44.44 75.58 175.90
CA ARG A 8 -44.71 76.10 177.29
C ARG A 8 -45.27 77.55 177.35
N GLY A 9 -46.05 77.95 178.37
CA GLY A 9 -46.48 77.27 179.61
C GLY A 9 -47.72 77.91 180.29
N PRO A 10 -48.18 77.41 181.48
CA PRO A 10 -49.58 77.49 181.92
C PRO A 10 -49.84 78.14 183.31
N ALA A 11 -51.04 77.88 183.89
CA ALA A 11 -51.48 78.08 185.30
C ALA A 11 -52.10 79.46 185.67
N LEU A 12 -52.98 79.66 186.68
CA LEU A 12 -53.96 78.86 187.45
C LEU A 12 -54.83 79.80 188.38
N ILE A 13 -55.86 79.26 189.06
CA ILE A 13 -56.50 79.79 190.33
C ILE A 13 -57.36 81.10 190.24
N ALA A 14 -58.30 81.46 191.16
CA ALA A 14 -59.47 80.78 191.77
C ALA A 14 -60.36 81.77 192.61
N LEU A 15 -61.54 81.31 193.07
CA LEU A 15 -62.29 81.67 194.32
C LEU A 15 -62.98 83.06 194.60
N ALA A 16 -64.33 83.06 194.51
CA ALA A 16 -65.29 83.17 195.65
C ALA A 16 -65.67 84.58 196.30
N PRO A 17 -66.52 84.71 197.37
CA PRO A 17 -67.69 85.64 197.36
C PRO A 17 -67.93 86.46 198.68
N PHE A 18 -69.08 87.18 198.85
CA PHE A 18 -69.94 87.25 200.08
C PHE A 18 -71.22 88.15 199.93
N ALA A 19 -71.98 88.43 201.03
CA ALA A 19 -73.36 88.99 201.02
C ALA A 19 -73.80 89.83 202.28
N PHE A 20 -75.01 90.43 202.20
CA PHE A 20 -75.93 90.91 203.29
C PHE A 20 -75.58 92.17 204.15
N GLY A 21 -76.59 92.91 204.66
CA GLY A 21 -76.44 93.86 205.81
C GLY A 21 -77.34 95.12 205.88
N SER A 22 -78.27 95.19 206.83
CA SER A 22 -79.46 96.06 206.98
C SER A 22 -79.44 97.15 208.10
N LEU A 23 -80.49 98.03 208.17
CA LEU A 23 -80.97 98.89 209.34
C LEU A 23 -80.19 100.19 209.69
N ALA A 24 -80.68 101.23 210.42
CA ALA A 24 -82.02 101.82 210.71
C ALA A 24 -81.90 103.18 211.49
N GLY A 25 -82.96 104.00 211.64
CA GLY A 25 -82.97 105.22 212.51
C GLY A 25 -84.20 106.16 212.36
N CYS A 26 -84.49 107.04 213.35
CA CYS A 26 -85.76 107.83 213.44
C CYS A 26 -85.58 109.35 213.70
N GLY A 27 -86.59 110.16 213.36
CA GLY A 27 -86.73 111.59 213.70
C GLY A 27 -88.10 112.17 213.27
N TYR A 28 -88.64 113.20 213.94
CA TYR A 28 -90.06 113.60 213.84
C TYR A 28 -90.27 115.12 213.98
N THR A 29 -91.00 115.78 213.07
CA THR A 29 -92.03 116.85 213.31
C THR A 29 -92.46 117.63 212.03
N LEU A 30 -93.78 117.65 211.78
CA LEU A 30 -94.65 118.69 211.17
C LEU A 30 -94.08 119.75 210.18
N GLN A 31 -94.56 119.72 208.91
CA GLN A 31 -95.23 120.89 208.27
C GLN A 31 -95.89 120.59 206.89
N SER A 32 -97.19 120.92 206.77
CA SER A 32 -98.02 121.20 205.57
C SER A 32 -97.97 120.28 204.32
N ASP A 33 -99.14 119.79 203.90
CA ASP A 33 -99.37 118.68 202.94
C ASP A 33 -99.02 118.92 201.46
N ALA A 34 -98.52 120.09 201.06
CA ALA A 34 -98.36 120.47 199.65
C ALA A 34 -97.33 119.62 198.87
N VAL A 35 -96.24 119.20 199.53
CA VAL A 35 -95.03 118.63 198.87
C VAL A 35 -95.18 117.14 198.50
N ILE A 36 -96.11 116.42 199.12
CA ILE A 36 -96.28 114.97 198.92
C ILE A 36 -96.87 114.67 197.52
N ALA A 37 -97.78 115.52 197.04
CA ALA A 37 -98.45 115.35 195.74
C ALA A 37 -97.52 115.55 194.52
N GLU A 38 -96.40 116.28 194.69
CA GLU A 38 -95.44 116.53 193.60
C GLU A 38 -94.48 115.35 193.41
N ASN A 39 -93.93 114.80 194.51
CA ASN A 39 -93.02 113.67 194.47
C ASN A 39 -93.64 112.40 193.87
N GLN A 40 -94.94 112.16 194.08
CA GLN A 40 -95.64 111.02 193.48
C GLN A 40 -95.73 111.10 191.95
N ARG A 41 -95.76 112.30 191.37
CA ARG A 41 -95.76 112.49 189.90
C ARG A 41 -94.37 112.23 189.29
N ALA A 42 -93.31 112.57 190.02
CA ALA A 42 -91.93 112.34 189.57
C ALA A 42 -91.60 110.84 189.42
N LEU A 43 -92.14 109.98 190.29
CA LEU A 43 -91.87 108.54 190.27
C LEU A 43 -92.48 107.86 189.03
N ALA A 44 -93.76 108.11 188.73
CA ALA A 44 -94.43 107.54 187.55
C ALA A 44 -93.77 107.96 186.21
N ALA A 45 -93.14 109.14 186.17
CA ALA A 45 -92.37 109.64 185.03
C ALA A 45 -90.97 109.01 184.90
N ALA A 46 -90.50 108.26 185.90
CA ALA A 46 -89.27 107.47 185.84
C ALA A 46 -89.54 106.04 185.37
N GLU A 47 -90.59 105.39 185.90
CA GLU A 47 -90.98 104.02 185.55
C GLU A 47 -91.30 103.87 184.05
N THR A 48 -91.97 104.85 183.46
CA THR A 48 -92.28 104.92 182.03
C THR A 48 -91.05 105.00 181.12
N ARG A 49 -89.89 105.50 181.60
CA ARG A 49 -88.63 105.50 180.84
C ARG A 49 -87.89 104.15 180.93
N GLY A 50 -88.09 103.43 182.03
CA GLY A 50 -87.51 102.09 182.24
C GLY A 50 -88.04 101.07 181.23
N THR A 51 -89.36 101.10 180.96
CA THR A 51 -89.99 100.21 179.98
C THR A 51 -89.56 100.52 178.55
N GLU A 52 -89.46 101.80 178.17
CA GLU A 52 -89.00 102.23 176.84
C GLU A 52 -87.56 101.77 176.56
N LEU A 53 -86.65 101.94 177.53
CA LEU A 53 -85.26 101.47 177.40
C LEU A 53 -85.18 99.94 177.22
N SER A 54 -85.99 99.17 177.95
CA SER A 54 -86.05 97.71 177.81
C SER A 54 -86.54 97.26 176.42
N GLY A 55 -87.43 98.02 175.78
CA GLY A 55 -87.87 97.78 174.40
C GLY A 55 -86.77 98.05 173.35
N ARG A 56 -85.89 99.02 173.61
CA ARG A 56 -84.76 99.32 172.71
C ARG A 56 -83.65 98.27 172.76
N VAL A 57 -83.41 97.66 173.92
CA VAL A 57 -82.43 96.55 174.06
C VAL A 57 -82.86 95.34 173.23
N THR A 58 -84.12 94.91 173.33
CA THR A 58 -84.65 93.74 172.60
C THR A 58 -84.64 93.95 171.07
N GLN A 59 -84.83 95.18 170.57
CA GLN A 59 -84.61 95.48 169.15
C GLN A 59 -83.15 95.28 168.71
N LEU A 60 -82.18 95.71 169.52
CA LEU A 60 -80.75 95.58 169.20
C LEU A 60 -80.28 94.12 169.22
N GLU A 61 -80.78 93.31 170.16
CA GLU A 61 -80.52 91.86 170.19
C GLU A 61 -81.08 91.16 168.94
N GLY A 62 -82.30 91.54 168.50
CA GLY A 62 -82.89 91.06 167.25
C GLY A 62 -82.06 91.41 166.01
N ALA A 63 -81.53 92.64 165.95
CA ALA A 63 -80.65 93.08 164.86
C ALA A 63 -79.31 92.31 164.83
N LEU A 64 -78.67 92.13 165.99
CA LEU A 64 -77.42 91.37 166.11
C LEU A 64 -77.61 89.89 165.72
N ALA A 65 -78.77 89.30 166.05
CA ALA A 65 -79.12 87.94 165.62
C ALA A 65 -79.30 87.83 164.10
N ALA A 66 -79.84 88.85 163.43
CA ALA A 66 -79.95 88.89 161.97
C ALA A 66 -78.56 89.01 161.30
N GLU A 67 -77.68 89.87 161.81
CA GLU A 67 -76.33 90.05 161.26
C GLU A 67 -75.50 88.76 161.33
N ARG A 68 -75.63 88.00 162.44
CA ARG A 68 -74.98 86.69 162.59
C ARG A 68 -75.44 85.65 161.58
N ARG A 69 -76.70 85.69 161.11
CA ARG A 69 -77.18 84.82 160.01
C ARG A 69 -76.53 85.21 158.69
N ALA A 70 -76.59 86.50 158.32
CA ALA A 70 -76.03 87.00 157.07
C ALA A 70 -74.53 86.68 156.89
N ARG A 71 -73.73 86.73 157.97
CA ARG A 71 -72.33 86.29 157.94
C ARG A 71 -72.16 84.78 157.72
N GLY A 72 -73.08 83.95 158.23
CA GLY A 72 -73.13 82.52 157.97
C GLY A 72 -73.51 82.17 156.53
N ASP A 73 -74.47 82.91 155.97
CA ASP A 73 -74.91 82.78 154.57
C ASP A 73 -73.79 83.18 153.59
N LEU A 74 -73.07 84.27 153.88
CA LEU A 74 -71.89 84.68 153.11
C LEU A 74 -70.82 83.58 153.09
N ALA A 75 -70.50 83.01 154.26
CA ALA A 75 -69.55 81.90 154.37
C ALA A 75 -70.05 80.60 153.71
N ALA A 76 -71.34 80.45 153.39
CA ALA A 76 -71.86 79.37 152.56
C ALA A 76 -71.64 79.67 151.06
N LEU A 77 -71.93 80.90 150.63
CA LEU A 77 -71.71 81.37 149.25
C LEU A 77 -70.24 81.31 148.83
N GLU A 78 -69.31 81.69 149.72
CA GLU A 78 -67.86 81.59 149.45
C GLU A 78 -67.42 80.14 149.19
N ARG A 79 -67.92 79.18 150.00
CA ARG A 79 -67.65 77.75 149.81
C ARG A 79 -68.26 77.21 148.51
N GLN A 80 -69.47 77.66 148.14
CA GLN A 80 -70.07 77.33 146.85
C GLN A 80 -69.25 77.88 145.67
N LEU A 81 -68.81 79.15 145.74
CA LEU A 81 -67.99 79.78 144.71
C LEU A 81 -66.63 79.09 144.54
N GLN A 82 -66.00 78.67 145.64
CA GLN A 82 -64.73 77.93 145.58
C GLN A 82 -64.90 76.51 145.02
N SER A 83 -66.03 75.84 145.32
CA SER A 83 -66.42 74.58 144.67
C SER A 83 -66.63 74.75 143.16
N ALA A 84 -67.36 75.79 142.74
CA ALA A 84 -67.62 76.11 141.33
C ALA A 84 -66.34 76.47 140.55
N ARG A 85 -65.37 77.15 141.18
CA ARG A 85 -64.03 77.37 140.61
C ARG A 85 -63.26 76.05 140.45
N GLY A 86 -63.38 75.13 141.40
CA GLY A 86 -62.79 73.80 141.32
C GLY A 86 -63.38 72.95 140.19
N SER A 87 -64.70 72.96 140.00
CA SER A 87 -65.34 72.24 138.90
C SER A 87 -65.01 72.85 137.53
N LEU A 88 -64.95 74.18 137.40
CA LEU A 88 -64.50 74.85 136.17
C LEU A 88 -63.05 74.48 135.80
N ALA A 89 -62.12 74.52 136.77
CA ALA A 89 -60.72 74.11 136.55
C ALA A 89 -60.56 72.61 136.23
N ASN A 90 -61.54 71.77 136.56
CA ASN A 90 -61.60 70.38 136.11
C ASN A 90 -62.15 70.28 134.68
N ALA A 91 -63.23 71.01 134.37
CA ALA A 91 -63.81 71.05 133.03
C ALA A 91 -62.84 71.61 131.97
N GLU A 92 -62.08 72.67 132.29
CA GLU A 92 -61.04 73.18 131.40
C GLU A 92 -59.92 72.17 131.13
N ARG A 93 -59.48 71.41 132.15
CA ARG A 93 -58.49 70.34 131.97
C ARG A 93 -59.05 69.19 131.15
N GLY A 94 -60.31 68.82 131.37
CA GLY A 94 -61.04 67.87 130.54
C GLY A 94 -61.08 68.30 129.07
N ARG A 95 -61.41 69.58 128.80
CA ARG A 95 -61.42 70.12 127.43
C ARG A 95 -60.02 70.11 126.81
N ARG A 96 -58.98 70.60 127.51
CA ARG A 96 -57.60 70.59 127.00
C ARG A 96 -57.09 69.17 126.68
N ASN A 97 -57.49 68.18 127.47
CA ASN A 97 -57.17 66.77 127.19
C ASN A 97 -57.91 66.25 125.95
N ALA A 98 -59.20 66.59 125.79
CA ALA A 98 -59.97 66.25 124.59
C ALA A 98 -59.46 66.97 123.33
N ASP A 99 -59.10 68.26 123.43
CA ASP A 99 -58.49 69.06 122.38
C ASP A 99 -57.17 68.40 121.91
N ALA A 100 -56.32 67.94 122.83
CA ALA A 100 -55.09 67.23 122.53
C ALA A 100 -55.33 65.86 121.86
N GLU A 101 -56.35 65.12 122.30
CA GLU A 101 -56.70 63.82 121.71
C GLU A 101 -57.28 63.97 120.29
N VAL A 102 -58.11 64.99 120.05
CA VAL A 102 -58.60 65.33 118.70
C VAL A 102 -57.44 65.68 117.77
N GLN A 103 -56.39 66.36 118.23
CA GLN A 103 -55.20 66.63 117.40
C GLN A 103 -54.36 65.37 117.14
N ARG A 104 -54.26 64.44 118.10
CA ARG A 104 -53.64 63.12 117.87
C ARG A 104 -54.39 62.31 116.83
N LEU A 105 -55.72 62.23 116.95
CA LEU A 105 -56.58 61.51 116.00
C LEU A 105 -56.52 62.11 114.60
N ARG A 106 -56.44 63.44 114.48
CA ARG A 106 -56.19 64.13 113.19
C ARG A 106 -54.81 63.83 112.61
N ALA A 107 -53.77 63.80 113.43
CA ALA A 107 -52.42 63.47 112.97
C ALA A 107 -52.33 61.99 112.51
N ALA A 108 -53.00 61.08 113.21
CA ALA A 108 -53.11 59.67 112.81
C ALA A 108 -53.92 59.51 111.51
N LEU A 109 -55.07 60.20 111.39
CA LEU A 109 -55.88 60.17 110.17
C LEU A 109 -55.11 60.70 108.96
N ALA A 110 -54.43 61.83 109.08
CA ALA A 110 -53.62 62.40 108.01
C ALA A 110 -52.42 61.51 107.60
N GLU A 111 -51.97 60.62 108.49
CA GLU A 111 -50.94 59.62 108.19
C GLU A 111 -51.53 58.38 107.50
N GLU A 112 -52.72 57.93 107.87
CA GLU A 112 -53.45 56.88 107.14
C GLU A 112 -53.92 57.36 105.75
N GLU A 113 -54.34 58.62 105.60
CA GLU A 113 -54.65 59.23 104.30
C GLU A 113 -53.42 59.22 103.37
N ARG A 114 -52.21 59.48 103.89
CA ARG A 114 -50.96 59.35 103.13
C ARG A 114 -50.64 57.90 102.76
N ARG A 115 -50.86 56.95 103.68
CA ARG A 115 -50.65 55.51 103.43
C ARG A 115 -51.58 55.00 102.34
N LEU A 116 -52.86 55.39 102.38
CA LEU A 116 -53.84 55.08 101.34
C LEU A 116 -53.44 55.70 99.99
N ALA A 117 -53.00 56.96 99.97
CA ALA A 117 -52.50 57.59 98.74
C ALA A 117 -51.23 56.90 98.20
N ALA A 118 -50.31 56.47 99.06
CA ALA A 118 -49.12 55.71 98.66
C ALA A 118 -49.49 54.35 98.05
N LEU A 119 -50.39 53.59 98.70
CA LEU A 119 -50.89 52.30 98.20
C LEU A 119 -51.67 52.43 96.89
N GLN A 120 -52.43 53.52 96.71
CA GLN A 120 -53.11 53.82 95.44
C GLN A 120 -52.12 54.10 94.30
N ASN A 121 -51.04 54.86 94.57
CA ASN A 121 -49.97 55.09 93.60
C ASN A 121 -49.21 53.80 93.26
N GLU A 122 -48.96 52.94 94.25
CA GLU A 122 -48.33 51.63 94.05
C GLU A 122 -49.23 50.69 93.22
N SER A 123 -50.54 50.62 93.51
CA SER A 123 -51.50 49.86 92.70
C SER A 123 -51.55 50.37 91.26
N GLY A 124 -51.60 51.69 91.05
CA GLY A 124 -51.58 52.28 89.71
C GLY A 124 -50.27 52.01 88.94
N ALA A 125 -49.13 51.97 89.63
CA ALA A 125 -47.85 51.59 89.04
C ALA A 125 -47.80 50.09 88.67
N LEU A 126 -48.33 49.22 89.53
CA LEU A 126 -48.46 47.79 89.28
C LEU A 126 -49.42 47.52 88.10
N GLU A 127 -50.57 48.18 88.03
CA GLU A 127 -51.51 48.09 86.90
C GLU A 127 -50.85 48.52 85.58
N GLN A 128 -50.11 49.63 85.57
CA GLN A 128 -49.34 50.05 84.39
C GLN A 128 -48.26 49.02 84.00
N SER A 129 -47.57 48.41 84.96
CA SER A 129 -46.58 47.35 84.67
C SER A 129 -47.25 46.08 84.11
N SER A 130 -48.43 45.71 84.64
CA SER A 130 -49.23 44.60 84.15
C SER A 130 -49.82 44.86 82.76
N GLY A 131 -50.14 46.11 82.44
CA GLY A 131 -50.50 46.55 81.09
C GLY A 131 -49.34 46.34 80.11
N ARG A 132 -48.18 46.96 80.39
CA ARG A 132 -46.97 46.84 79.56
C ARG A 132 -46.57 45.38 79.30
N THR A 133 -46.56 44.55 80.34
CA THR A 133 -46.24 43.11 80.19
C THR A 133 -47.27 42.33 79.35
N ARG A 134 -48.55 42.75 79.32
CA ARG A 134 -49.56 42.18 78.41
C ARG A 134 -49.39 42.66 76.97
N ASP A 135 -49.04 43.93 76.76
CA ASP A 135 -48.75 44.46 75.42
C ASP A 135 -47.49 43.81 74.82
N GLU A 136 -46.44 43.64 75.62
CA GLU A 136 -45.22 42.92 75.27
C GLU A 136 -45.49 41.44 74.95
N LEU A 137 -46.35 40.77 75.73
CA LEU A 137 -46.79 39.40 75.45
C LEU A 137 -47.55 39.31 74.12
N GLY A 138 -48.51 40.21 73.88
CA GLY A 138 -49.26 40.25 72.61
C GLY A 138 -48.37 40.49 71.39
N ILE A 139 -47.34 41.34 71.51
CA ILE A 139 -46.33 41.55 70.48
C ILE A 139 -45.48 40.26 70.26
N ALA A 140 -45.14 39.54 71.34
CA ALA A 140 -44.42 38.27 71.23
C ALA A 140 -45.26 37.16 70.58
N GLU A 141 -46.56 37.07 70.90
CA GLU A 141 -47.50 36.13 70.28
C GLU A 141 -47.70 36.43 68.79
N GLN A 142 -47.85 37.70 68.40
CA GLN A 142 -47.91 38.11 66.99
C GLN A 142 -46.63 37.74 66.23
N ARG A 143 -45.45 37.94 66.84
CA ARG A 143 -44.16 37.51 66.26
C ARG A 143 -44.09 35.99 66.09
N LEU A 144 -44.54 35.21 67.08
CA LEU A 144 -44.60 33.75 66.99
C LEU A 144 -45.58 33.27 65.90
N ALA A 145 -46.71 33.94 65.72
CA ALA A 145 -47.64 33.66 64.63
C ALA A 145 -47.01 33.94 63.25
N GLY A 146 -46.34 35.08 63.08
CA GLY A 146 -45.61 35.42 61.85
C GLY A 146 -44.47 34.44 61.53
N LEU A 147 -43.72 34.01 62.54
CA LEU A 147 -42.67 32.99 62.38
C LEU A 147 -43.25 31.63 61.97
N ARG A 148 -44.36 31.19 62.59
CA ARG A 148 -45.06 29.95 62.19
C ARG A 148 -45.57 30.00 60.75
N ALA A 149 -46.15 31.12 60.33
CA ALA A 149 -46.59 31.32 58.94
C ALA A 149 -45.41 31.30 57.94
N THR A 150 -44.26 31.86 58.34
CA THR A 150 -43.03 31.83 57.54
C THR A 150 -42.49 30.40 57.40
N ILE A 151 -42.43 29.64 58.49
CA ILE A 151 -42.00 28.23 58.49
C ILE A 151 -42.90 27.39 57.58
N ALA A 152 -44.23 27.51 57.71
CA ALA A 152 -45.17 26.78 56.85
C ALA A 152 -45.02 27.14 55.35
N SER A 153 -44.65 28.39 55.03
CA SER A 153 -44.35 28.82 53.66
C SER A 153 -43.07 28.18 53.12
N GLU A 154 -42.01 28.09 53.93
CA GLU A 154 -40.76 27.42 53.54
C GLU A 154 -40.91 25.89 53.47
N GLU A 155 -41.70 25.27 54.34
CA GLU A 155 -42.04 23.84 54.24
C GLU A 155 -42.79 23.54 52.93
N ALA A 156 -43.74 24.39 52.53
CA ALA A 156 -44.43 24.28 51.25
C ALA A 156 -43.47 24.50 50.05
N ARG A 157 -42.54 25.46 50.13
CA ARG A 157 -41.49 25.68 49.12
C ARG A 157 -40.58 24.46 48.99
N LEU A 158 -40.14 23.88 50.11
CA LEU A 158 -39.31 22.67 50.13
C LEU A 158 -40.06 21.44 49.59
N ALA A 159 -41.36 21.31 49.85
CA ALA A 159 -42.20 20.27 49.25
C ALA A 159 -42.30 20.43 47.72
N ALA A 160 -42.55 21.64 47.23
CA ALA A 160 -42.60 21.94 45.81
C ALA A 160 -41.24 21.69 45.10
N LEU A 161 -40.13 22.09 45.71
CA LEU A 161 -38.78 21.84 45.20
C LEU A 161 -38.44 20.34 45.13
N ARG A 162 -38.84 19.54 46.12
CA ARG A 162 -38.71 18.08 46.09
C ARG A 162 -39.55 17.44 44.98
N GLY A 163 -40.77 17.94 44.76
CA GLY A 163 -41.61 17.50 43.64
C GLY A 163 -41.00 17.82 42.28
N ALA A 164 -40.44 19.03 42.12
CA ALA A 164 -39.72 19.42 40.92
C ALA A 164 -38.48 18.54 40.67
N ALA A 165 -37.68 18.27 41.71
CA ALA A 165 -36.52 17.38 41.62
C ALA A 165 -36.90 15.97 41.15
N GLY A 166 -37.91 15.34 41.76
CA GLY A 166 -38.38 14.01 41.35
C GLY A 166 -38.96 13.98 39.92
N SER A 167 -39.52 15.10 39.44
CA SER A 167 -39.97 15.22 38.04
C SER A 167 -38.80 15.30 37.05
N GLU A 168 -37.70 15.97 37.41
CA GLU A 168 -36.49 15.99 36.59
C GLU A 168 -35.70 14.68 36.67
N GLU A 169 -35.66 14.00 37.81
CA GLU A 169 -35.12 12.63 37.91
C GLU A 169 -35.90 11.67 37.00
N SER A 170 -37.23 11.80 36.94
CA SER A 170 -38.09 11.04 36.03
C SER A 170 -37.82 11.38 34.56
N ARG A 171 -37.61 12.66 34.22
CA ARG A 171 -37.18 13.10 32.88
C ARG A 171 -35.82 12.53 32.49
N LEU A 172 -34.84 12.58 33.39
CA LEU A 172 -33.50 12.03 33.19
C LEU A 172 -33.52 10.50 33.02
N ALA A 173 -34.38 9.78 33.76
CA ALA A 173 -34.60 8.35 33.55
C ALA A 173 -35.18 8.06 32.16
N GLY A 174 -36.21 8.80 31.73
CA GLY A 174 -36.79 8.68 30.39
C GLY A 174 -35.79 9.00 29.27
N LEU A 175 -34.99 10.06 29.42
CA LEU A 175 -33.93 10.42 28.48
C LEU A 175 -32.86 9.32 28.37
N ARG A 176 -32.40 8.76 29.49
CA ARG A 176 -31.46 7.62 29.50
C ARG A 176 -32.03 6.39 28.79
N GLY A 177 -33.32 6.10 29.00
CA GLY A 177 -34.02 5.02 28.29
C GLY A 177 -34.06 5.24 26.77
N ASN A 178 -34.34 6.47 26.34
CA ASN A 178 -34.31 6.85 24.92
C ASN A 178 -32.89 6.74 24.34
N THR A 179 -31.86 7.20 25.05
CA THR A 179 -30.45 7.06 24.62
C THR A 179 -30.07 5.58 24.44
N ALA A 180 -30.39 4.72 25.41
CA ALA A 180 -30.11 3.28 25.30
C ALA A 180 -30.87 2.61 24.13
N SER A 181 -32.09 3.07 23.83
CA SER A 181 -32.86 2.61 22.67
C SER A 181 -32.21 3.02 21.33
N GLU A 182 -31.73 4.26 21.22
CA GLU A 182 -31.01 4.72 20.03
C GLU A 182 -29.62 4.09 19.89
N GLU A 183 -28.92 3.81 21.00
CA GLU A 183 -27.68 3.01 20.97
C GLU A 183 -27.93 1.59 20.43
N GLN A 184 -29.03 0.94 20.83
CA GLN A 184 -29.43 -0.36 20.29
C GLN A 184 -29.82 -0.27 18.80
N ARG A 185 -30.51 0.79 18.37
CA ARG A 185 -30.84 1.05 16.95
C ARG A 185 -29.57 1.25 16.12
N LEU A 186 -28.63 2.06 16.58
CA LEU A 186 -27.33 2.25 15.93
C LEU A 186 -26.50 0.95 15.90
N ALA A 187 -26.58 0.12 16.93
CA ALA A 187 -25.96 -1.21 16.94
C ALA A 187 -26.68 -2.22 16.02
N GLY A 188 -27.96 -2.02 15.70
CA GLY A 188 -28.67 -2.70 14.60
C GLY A 188 -28.12 -2.27 13.24
N LEU A 189 -28.27 -0.98 12.92
CA LEU A 189 -27.86 -0.39 11.63
C LEU A 189 -26.39 -0.65 11.27
N ARG A 190 -25.49 -0.68 12.25
CA ARG A 190 -24.07 -1.05 12.05
C ARG A 190 -23.87 -2.52 11.64
N ARG A 191 -24.70 -3.44 12.12
CA ARG A 191 -24.68 -4.85 11.69
C ARG A 191 -25.28 -5.02 10.31
N ASP A 192 -26.36 -4.30 10.00
CA ASP A 192 -27.01 -4.34 8.68
C ASP A 192 -26.07 -3.77 7.60
N ALA A 193 -25.39 -2.64 7.88
CA ALA A 193 -24.36 -2.08 7.00
C ALA A 193 -23.20 -3.06 6.77
N ALA A 194 -22.68 -3.70 7.83
CA ALA A 194 -21.61 -4.69 7.71
C ALA A 194 -22.05 -5.96 6.93
N ALA A 195 -23.34 -6.32 6.97
CA ALA A 195 -23.89 -7.40 6.16
C ALA A 195 -23.99 -7.02 4.68
N GLU A 196 -24.35 -5.77 4.35
CA GLU A 196 -24.32 -5.28 2.96
C GLU A 196 -22.89 -5.10 2.43
N ASP A 197 -21.93 -4.65 3.23
CA ASP A 197 -20.51 -4.64 2.84
C ASP A 197 -20.01 -6.05 2.47
N GLN A 198 -20.45 -7.08 3.22
CA GLN A 198 -20.15 -8.48 2.89
C GLN A 198 -20.86 -8.95 1.61
N ARG A 199 -22.12 -8.54 1.36
CA ARG A 199 -22.85 -8.82 0.12
C ARG A 199 -22.17 -8.17 -1.09
N LEU A 200 -21.81 -6.90 -1.00
CA LEU A 200 -21.05 -6.16 -2.02
C LEU A 200 -19.66 -6.78 -2.26
N ALA A 201 -18.98 -7.24 -1.21
CA ALA A 201 -17.73 -7.99 -1.33
C ALA A 201 -17.90 -9.40 -1.93
N GLY A 202 -19.09 -10.00 -1.83
CA GLY A 202 -19.51 -11.18 -2.60
C GLY A 202 -19.65 -10.85 -4.09
N LEU A 203 -20.58 -9.95 -4.43
CA LEU A 203 -20.89 -9.54 -5.80
C LEU A 203 -19.66 -9.04 -6.59
N ARG A 204 -18.71 -8.35 -5.93
CA ARG A 204 -17.43 -7.94 -6.54
C ARG A 204 -16.52 -9.12 -6.92
N ARG A 205 -16.53 -10.21 -6.14
CA ARG A 205 -15.79 -11.44 -6.47
C ARG A 205 -16.48 -12.21 -7.59
N ASP A 206 -17.80 -12.28 -7.58
CA ASP A 206 -18.59 -12.95 -8.62
C ASP A 206 -18.43 -12.24 -9.97
N ALA A 207 -18.49 -10.90 -9.98
CA ALA A 207 -18.21 -10.08 -11.16
C ALA A 207 -16.78 -10.30 -11.70
N ALA A 208 -15.76 -10.30 -10.82
CA ALA A 208 -14.38 -10.57 -11.22
C ALA A 208 -14.18 -12.00 -11.76
N ALA A 209 -14.95 -12.97 -11.27
CA ALA A 209 -14.94 -14.33 -11.80
C ALA A 209 -15.58 -14.40 -13.20
N GLU A 210 -16.66 -13.65 -13.47
CA GLU A 210 -17.22 -13.55 -14.82
C GLU A 210 -16.33 -12.76 -15.79
N ASP A 211 -15.65 -11.69 -15.35
CA ASP A 211 -14.64 -11.02 -16.18
C ASP A 211 -13.50 -11.98 -16.58
N GLN A 212 -13.08 -12.88 -15.68
CA GLN A 212 -12.12 -13.93 -16.00
C GLN A 212 -12.68 -14.98 -16.97
N ARG A 213 -13.96 -15.37 -16.83
CA ARG A 213 -14.66 -16.28 -17.77
C ARG A 213 -14.78 -15.66 -19.16
N LEU A 214 -15.20 -14.39 -19.26
CA LEU A 214 -15.26 -13.63 -20.51
C LEU A 214 -13.88 -13.45 -21.13
N ALA A 215 -12.83 -13.21 -20.33
CA ALA A 215 -11.45 -13.16 -20.80
C ALA A 215 -10.92 -14.54 -21.25
N GLY A 216 -11.45 -15.65 -20.71
CA GLY A 216 -11.26 -17.00 -21.24
C GLY A 216 -11.91 -17.17 -22.61
N LEU A 217 -13.23 -16.99 -22.67
CA LEU A 217 -14.03 -17.13 -23.90
C LEU A 217 -13.52 -16.25 -25.06
N ARG A 218 -13.03 -15.03 -24.78
CA ARG A 218 -12.39 -14.15 -25.78
C ARG A 218 -11.08 -14.74 -26.32
N ARG A 219 -10.26 -15.40 -25.49
CA ARG A 219 -9.04 -16.09 -25.93
C ARG A 219 -9.36 -17.34 -26.74
N ASP A 220 -10.38 -18.09 -26.35
CA ASP A 220 -10.84 -19.28 -27.07
C ASP A 220 -11.43 -18.92 -28.45
N ALA A 221 -12.24 -17.85 -28.51
CA ALA A 221 -12.74 -17.29 -29.77
C ALA A 221 -11.58 -16.85 -30.69
N ALA A 222 -10.62 -16.07 -30.18
CA ALA A 222 -9.44 -15.66 -30.93
C ALA A 222 -8.49 -16.82 -31.29
N ALA A 223 -8.61 -18.00 -30.67
CA ALA A 223 -7.93 -19.23 -31.08
C ALA A 223 -8.71 -19.98 -32.17
N ALA A 224 -10.04 -20.01 -32.09
CA ALA A 224 -10.90 -20.56 -33.12
C ALA A 224 -10.83 -19.76 -34.44
N GLU A 225 -10.81 -18.43 -34.38
CA GLU A 225 -10.62 -17.54 -35.53
C GLU A 225 -9.27 -17.79 -36.23
N ARG A 226 -8.19 -17.96 -35.46
CA ARG A 226 -6.86 -18.30 -36.02
C ARG A 226 -6.87 -19.67 -36.69
N ARG A 227 -7.49 -20.69 -36.09
CA ARG A 227 -7.67 -22.01 -36.73
C ARG A 227 -8.51 -21.92 -38.01
N LEU A 228 -9.54 -21.08 -38.04
CA LEU A 228 -10.36 -20.86 -39.24
C LEU A 228 -9.60 -20.13 -40.35
N ALA A 229 -8.71 -19.19 -40.02
CA ALA A 229 -7.80 -18.57 -40.99
C ALA A 229 -6.79 -19.59 -41.54
N GLU A 230 -6.15 -20.35 -40.65
CA GLU A 230 -5.15 -21.38 -41.01
C GLU A 230 -5.76 -22.51 -41.88
N LEU A 231 -7.01 -22.90 -41.61
CA LEU A 231 -7.77 -23.83 -42.46
C LEU A 231 -8.15 -23.24 -43.83
N ARG A 232 -8.45 -21.93 -43.90
CA ARG A 232 -8.69 -21.24 -45.19
C ARG A 232 -7.41 -21.16 -46.02
N ASP A 233 -6.28 -20.83 -45.40
CA ASP A 233 -4.98 -20.79 -46.07
C ASP A 233 -4.59 -22.18 -46.60
N GLN A 234 -4.79 -23.24 -45.80
CA GLN A 234 -4.66 -24.63 -46.25
C GLN A 234 -5.59 -24.96 -47.43
N GLY A 235 -6.83 -24.48 -47.41
CA GLY A 235 -7.77 -24.57 -48.54
C GLY A 235 -7.20 -23.94 -49.82
N THR A 236 -6.82 -22.66 -49.77
CA THR A 236 -6.25 -21.99 -50.97
C THR A 236 -4.94 -22.63 -51.45
N ALA A 237 -4.17 -23.27 -50.56
CA ALA A 237 -3.00 -24.05 -50.92
C ALA A 237 -3.34 -25.39 -51.59
N GLN A 238 -4.47 -26.02 -51.23
CA GLN A 238 -5.02 -27.18 -51.96
C GLN A 238 -5.53 -26.75 -53.34
N ASP A 239 -6.28 -25.65 -53.44
CA ASP A 239 -6.82 -25.14 -54.71
C ASP A 239 -5.69 -24.82 -55.71
N ARG A 240 -4.62 -24.15 -55.25
CA ARG A 240 -3.42 -23.89 -56.08
C ARG A 240 -2.71 -25.18 -56.53
N ARG A 241 -2.70 -26.22 -55.69
CA ARG A 241 -2.14 -27.54 -56.06
C ARG A 241 -3.01 -28.25 -57.09
N LEU A 242 -4.34 -28.17 -56.96
CA LEU A 242 -5.28 -28.72 -57.94
C LEU A 242 -5.11 -28.02 -59.30
N ALA A 243 -5.12 -26.68 -59.33
CA ALA A 243 -4.90 -25.92 -60.56
C ALA A 243 -3.56 -26.27 -61.25
N ALA A 244 -2.47 -26.38 -60.49
CA ALA A 244 -1.17 -26.78 -61.04
C ALA A 244 -1.13 -28.24 -61.53
N LEU A 245 -1.93 -29.14 -60.95
CA LEU A 245 -2.10 -30.52 -61.43
C LEU A 245 -2.97 -30.57 -62.71
N GLU A 246 -3.99 -29.71 -62.81
CA GLU A 246 -4.82 -29.55 -64.01
C GLU A 246 -4.04 -28.95 -65.18
N GLU A 247 -3.24 -27.90 -64.94
CA GLU A 247 -2.29 -27.36 -65.94
C GLU A 247 -1.29 -28.42 -66.41
N ARG A 248 -0.71 -29.18 -65.46
CA ARG A 248 0.21 -30.28 -65.79
C ARG A 248 -0.48 -31.38 -66.59
N ARG A 249 -1.71 -31.75 -66.23
CA ARG A 249 -2.52 -32.72 -66.99
C ARG A 249 -2.76 -32.22 -68.41
N ALA A 250 -3.20 -30.97 -68.58
CA ALA A 250 -3.44 -30.38 -69.90
C ALA A 250 -2.13 -30.29 -70.74
N ALA A 251 -0.97 -30.10 -70.10
CA ALA A 251 0.32 -30.15 -70.75
C ALA A 251 0.71 -31.57 -71.23
N GLU A 252 0.46 -32.61 -70.43
CA GLU A 252 0.68 -33.99 -70.86
C GLU A 252 -0.35 -34.44 -71.92
N GLU A 253 -1.60 -34.01 -71.86
CA GLU A 253 -2.62 -34.26 -72.89
C GLU A 253 -2.20 -33.63 -74.24
N ARG A 254 -1.67 -32.39 -74.23
CA ARG A 254 -1.08 -31.74 -75.42
C ARG A 254 0.15 -32.48 -75.95
N ARG A 255 1.02 -32.97 -75.07
CA ARG A 255 2.19 -33.78 -75.46
C ARG A 255 1.77 -35.11 -76.09
N LEU A 256 0.76 -35.77 -75.54
CA LEU A 256 0.24 -37.03 -76.06
C LEU A 256 -0.42 -36.84 -77.43
N ALA A 257 -1.17 -35.75 -77.64
CA ALA A 257 -1.68 -35.37 -78.95
C ALA A 257 -0.55 -35.09 -79.96
N ALA A 258 0.49 -34.35 -79.56
CA ALA A 258 1.65 -34.08 -80.43
C ALA A 258 2.46 -35.35 -80.76
N LEU A 259 2.55 -36.32 -79.83
CA LEU A 259 3.16 -37.63 -80.07
C LEU A 259 2.30 -38.50 -81.00
N GLN A 260 0.96 -38.40 -80.93
CA GLN A 260 0.05 -39.06 -81.87
C GLN A 260 0.16 -38.45 -83.27
N GLU A 261 0.27 -37.12 -83.39
CA GLU A 261 0.54 -36.45 -84.67
C GLU A 261 1.90 -36.88 -85.24
N GLN A 262 2.96 -36.89 -84.42
CA GLN A 262 4.27 -37.38 -84.83
C GLN A 262 4.21 -38.84 -85.30
N ALA A 263 3.53 -39.73 -84.55
CA ALA A 263 3.31 -41.11 -84.96
C ALA A 263 2.63 -41.18 -86.34
N GLY A 264 1.53 -40.46 -86.54
CA GLY A 264 0.83 -40.37 -87.83
C GLY A 264 1.72 -39.86 -88.97
N THR A 265 2.56 -38.84 -88.74
CA THR A 265 3.52 -38.40 -89.76
C THR A 265 4.63 -39.43 -90.03
N THR A 266 5.04 -40.23 -89.04
CA THR A 266 5.98 -41.34 -89.28
C THR A 266 5.33 -42.50 -90.03
N GLU A 267 4.06 -42.80 -89.78
CA GLU A 267 3.30 -43.79 -90.56
C GLU A 267 3.11 -43.33 -92.00
N GLN A 268 2.77 -42.05 -92.23
CA GLN A 268 2.71 -41.46 -93.58
C GLN A 268 4.07 -41.51 -94.28
N ARG A 269 5.17 -41.21 -93.57
CA ARG A 269 6.54 -41.35 -94.10
C ARG A 269 6.90 -42.80 -94.42
N LEU A 270 6.49 -43.76 -93.59
CA LEU A 270 6.70 -45.19 -93.84
C LEU A 270 5.85 -45.69 -95.02
N ALA A 271 4.63 -45.20 -95.20
CA ALA A 271 3.79 -45.50 -96.36
C ALA A 271 4.38 -44.90 -97.65
N ALA A 272 4.85 -43.65 -97.60
CA ALA A 272 5.57 -43.02 -98.71
C ALA A 272 6.87 -43.77 -99.05
N LEU A 273 7.68 -44.14 -98.05
CA LEU A 273 8.89 -44.93 -98.24
C LEU A 273 8.58 -46.30 -98.88
N ARG A 274 7.56 -47.03 -98.37
CA ARG A 274 7.08 -48.28 -99.00
C ARG A 274 6.64 -48.07 -100.44
N SER A 275 5.98 -46.96 -100.77
CA SER A 275 5.62 -46.61 -102.14
C SER A 275 6.86 -46.35 -103.01
N THR A 276 7.85 -45.59 -102.52
CA THR A 276 9.11 -45.37 -103.25
C THR A 276 9.95 -46.64 -103.40
N ILE A 277 9.88 -47.57 -102.44
CA ILE A 277 10.51 -48.89 -102.53
C ILE A 277 9.82 -49.72 -103.62
N GLY A 278 8.49 -49.80 -103.63
CA GLY A 278 7.75 -50.48 -104.70
C GLY A 278 7.98 -49.87 -106.10
N GLN A 279 8.10 -48.54 -106.19
CA GLN A 279 8.51 -47.84 -107.42
C GLN A 279 9.96 -48.16 -107.81
N ALA A 280 10.87 -48.25 -106.86
CA ALA A 280 12.27 -48.63 -107.10
C ALA A 280 12.40 -50.09 -107.52
N GLU A 281 11.64 -51.01 -106.92
CA GLU A 281 11.52 -52.42 -107.30
C GLU A 281 10.92 -52.57 -108.70
N GLN A 282 9.86 -51.82 -109.02
CA GLN A 282 9.30 -51.78 -110.37
C GLN A 282 10.32 -51.23 -111.38
N THR A 283 11.05 -50.18 -111.03
CA THR A 283 12.13 -49.61 -111.85
C THR A 283 13.32 -50.58 -112.00
N LEU A 284 13.62 -51.36 -110.96
CA LEU A 284 14.65 -52.40 -110.99
C LEU A 284 14.21 -53.56 -111.89
N GLY A 285 12.95 -53.98 -111.81
CA GLY A 285 12.35 -54.99 -112.70
C GLY A 285 12.33 -54.51 -114.15
N GLN A 286 11.96 -53.26 -114.41
CA GLN A 286 12.08 -52.63 -115.73
C GLN A 286 13.54 -52.56 -116.21
N ARG A 287 14.50 -52.27 -115.33
CA ARG A 287 15.94 -52.28 -115.65
C ARG A 287 16.50 -53.69 -115.84
N GLN A 288 15.96 -54.71 -115.18
CA GLN A 288 16.29 -56.12 -115.43
C GLN A 288 15.69 -56.61 -116.74
N GLN A 289 14.46 -56.21 -117.08
CA GLN A 289 13.84 -56.46 -118.38
C GLN A 289 14.62 -55.76 -119.49
N ALA A 290 14.86 -54.45 -119.37
CA ALA A 290 15.71 -53.68 -120.29
C ALA A 290 17.16 -54.18 -120.32
N GLY A 291 17.66 -54.76 -119.23
CA GLY A 291 18.95 -55.45 -119.14
C GLY A 291 18.95 -56.74 -119.95
N SER A 292 17.92 -57.60 -119.80
CA SER A 292 17.76 -58.81 -120.60
C SER A 292 17.47 -58.50 -122.08
N GLU A 293 16.81 -57.37 -122.38
CA GLU A 293 16.72 -56.84 -123.74
C GLU A 293 18.06 -56.31 -124.23
N ALA A 294 18.85 -55.64 -123.39
CA ALA A 294 20.19 -55.20 -123.74
C ALA A 294 21.13 -56.40 -123.92
N GLU A 295 20.92 -57.52 -123.22
CA GLU A 295 21.62 -58.80 -123.42
C GLU A 295 21.17 -59.50 -124.69
N ARG A 296 19.86 -59.52 -125.02
CA ARG A 296 19.36 -59.99 -126.33
C ARG A 296 19.85 -59.10 -127.48
N ARG A 297 19.89 -57.77 -127.28
CA ARG A 297 20.47 -56.81 -128.22
C ARG A 297 21.99 -56.93 -128.25
N LEU A 298 22.68 -57.34 -127.19
CA LEU A 298 24.12 -57.66 -127.20
C LEU A 298 24.40 -59.04 -127.81
N ALA A 299 23.48 -59.99 -127.73
CA ALA A 299 23.57 -61.25 -128.47
C ALA A 299 23.34 -60.98 -129.96
N GLY A 300 22.30 -60.23 -130.33
CA GLY A 300 22.05 -59.75 -131.69
C GLY A 300 23.13 -58.78 -132.20
N LEU A 301 23.76 -57.98 -131.34
CA LEU A 301 24.92 -57.15 -131.68
C LEU A 301 26.23 -57.95 -131.68
N ARG A 302 26.33 -59.11 -131.03
CA ARG A 302 27.43 -60.07 -131.19
C ARG A 302 27.25 -60.93 -132.42
N GLU A 303 26.02 -61.22 -132.83
CA GLU A 303 25.69 -61.88 -134.10
C GLU A 303 25.89 -60.90 -135.26
N ASN A 304 25.40 -59.66 -135.13
CA ASN A 304 25.71 -58.58 -136.05
C ASN A 304 27.18 -58.19 -135.99
N ALA A 305 27.89 -58.27 -134.86
CA ALA A 305 29.34 -58.05 -134.80
C ALA A 305 30.14 -59.26 -135.29
N ALA A 306 29.65 -60.49 -135.23
CA ALA A 306 30.27 -61.64 -135.91
C ALA A 306 29.96 -61.63 -137.41
N THR A 307 28.89 -60.95 -137.83
CA THR A 307 28.54 -60.70 -139.24
C THR A 307 29.30 -59.49 -139.78
N GLU A 308 29.43 -58.43 -138.98
CA GLU A 308 30.27 -57.27 -139.23
C GLU A 308 31.74 -57.57 -138.95
N GLU A 309 32.14 -58.62 -138.24
CA GLU A 309 33.52 -59.14 -138.24
C GLU A 309 33.75 -60.00 -139.46
N ARG A 310 32.78 -60.81 -139.93
CA ARG A 310 32.85 -61.35 -141.31
C ARG A 310 32.91 -60.22 -142.36
N ARG A 311 32.34 -59.05 -142.08
CA ARG A 311 32.35 -57.86 -142.96
C ARG A 311 33.52 -56.91 -142.72
N LEU A 312 34.16 -56.89 -141.54
CA LEU A 312 35.31 -56.09 -141.07
C LEU A 312 36.59 -56.90 -141.04
N GLU A 313 36.55 -58.20 -141.21
CA GLU A 313 37.61 -58.98 -141.84
C GLU A 313 37.56 -58.63 -143.33
N GLY A 314 36.36 -58.67 -143.95
CA GLY A 314 36.09 -58.11 -145.29
C GLY A 314 36.39 -56.61 -145.46
N LEU A 315 36.40 -55.84 -144.38
CA LEU A 315 36.66 -54.40 -144.31
C LEU A 315 37.88 -54.10 -143.42
N ARG A 316 38.81 -55.00 -142.99
CA ARG A 316 40.03 -54.63 -142.17
C ARG A 316 41.37 -54.45 -142.82
N ASN A 317 41.49 -54.75 -144.05
CA ASN A 317 40.79 -53.81 -144.84
C ASN A 317 40.25 -52.26 -144.15
N ASN A 318 40.29 -51.50 -142.77
CA ASN A 318 39.62 -50.12 -141.82
C ASN A 318 39.91 -49.22 -140.21
N ILE A 319 39.13 -48.20 -139.34
CA ILE A 319 39.35 -47.01 -138.04
C ILE A 319 38.34 -46.19 -136.69
N ALA A 320 38.56 -45.12 -135.60
CA ALA A 320 37.72 -44.33 -134.25
C ALA A 320 37.93 -42.87 -133.11
N GLN A 321 37.17 -42.22 -131.93
CA GLN A 321 37.30 -40.87 -130.77
C GLN A 321 36.35 -40.19 -129.33
N ALA A 322 36.53 -39.06 -128.28
CA ALA A 322 35.68 -38.34 -126.89
C ALA A 322 35.85 -36.93 -125.69
N GLU A 323 35.00 -36.38 -124.54
CA GLU A 323 35.04 -35.49 -122.99
C GLU A 323 34.51 -33.93 -122.15
N ARG A 324 34.18 -33.51 -120.70
CA ARG A 324 34.26 -32.21 -119.47
C ARG A 324 33.29 -30.99 -118.45
N SER A 325 33.25 -30.50 -116.99
CA SER A 325 32.97 -29.05 -115.98
C SER A 325 32.03 -28.41 -114.52
N LEU A 326 32.26 -27.39 -113.38
CA LEU A 326 31.49 -26.13 -112.39
C LEU A 326 31.30 -25.61 -110.61
N ALA A 327 30.76 -24.38 -109.84
CA ALA A 327 30.50 -23.80 -108.19
C ALA A 327 29.84 -22.29 -107.32
N GLU A 328 29.52 -21.86 -105.86
CA GLU A 328 29.04 -20.43 -104.92
C GLU A 328 28.78 -19.91 -103.15
N ARG A 329 28.12 -18.73 -102.39
CA ARG A 329 28.13 -17.87 -100.83
C ARG A 329 26.97 -16.98 -99.70
N GLN A 330 27.09 -16.07 -98.47
CA GLN A 330 26.10 -15.33 -97.19
C GLN A 330 26.26 -14.06 -95.83
N GLY A 331 25.31 -13.38 -94.82
CA GLY A 331 25.29 -12.54 -93.25
C GLY A 331 24.51 -11.11 -92.37
N ALA A 332 24.14 -10.71 -90.92
CA ALA A 332 23.68 -9.29 -89.96
C ALA A 332 22.97 -8.90 -88.29
N GLY A 333 22.82 -7.65 -87.38
CA GLY A 333 21.89 -7.04 -86.00
C GLY A 333 22.05 -5.87 -84.56
N ALA A 334 21.11 -5.09 -83.62
CA ALA A 334 21.15 -4.15 -82.12
C ALA A 334 20.00 -3.10 -81.11
N GLU A 335 19.98 -2.47 -79.70
CA GLU A 335 19.07 -1.29 -78.73
C GLU A 335 19.06 -0.61 -77.00
N ALA A 336 18.23 0.40 -76.18
CA ALA A 336 18.22 1.21 -74.61
C ALA A 336 17.04 2.14 -73.51
N GLU A 337 17.11 2.93 -72.20
CA GLU A 337 16.04 3.68 -71.00
C GLU A 337 16.17 4.86 -69.57
N ARG A 338 15.19 5.56 -68.60
CA ARG A 338 15.13 6.30 -66.99
C ARG A 338 14.43 7.77 -66.09
N ARG A 339 13.81 8.11 -64.71
CA ARG A 339 13.41 9.52 -63.68
C ARG A 339 12.48 9.86 -62.12
N LEU A 340 12.34 10.97 -61.03
CA LEU A 340 11.17 11.43 -59.83
C LEU A 340 10.72 12.41 -58.39
N ALA A 341 11.22 13.39 -57.51
CA ALA A 341 10.74 13.63 -56.00
C ALA A 341 9.60 14.57 -55.27
N GLY A 342 8.80 15.54 -55.80
CA GLY A 342 8.30 16.73 -55.00
C GLY A 342 6.83 17.01 -54.51
N LEU A 343 5.85 16.08 -54.47
CA LEU A 343 4.39 16.44 -54.44
C LEU A 343 3.54 16.01 -53.21
N ARG A 344 4.05 16.07 -51.96
CA ARG A 344 3.30 15.62 -50.76
C ARG A 344 2.66 16.71 -49.87
N GLU A 345 2.77 17.98 -50.26
CA GLU A 345 2.49 19.12 -49.35
C GLU A 345 1.03 19.63 -49.37
N THR A 346 0.27 19.35 -50.43
CA THR A 346 -0.98 20.08 -50.75
C THR A 346 -2.25 19.61 -50.03
N ALA A 347 -2.22 18.52 -49.25
CA ALA A 347 -3.42 17.87 -48.73
C ALA A 347 -3.91 18.36 -47.34
N ALA A 348 -3.19 19.26 -46.66
CA ALA A 348 -3.35 19.48 -45.21
C ALA A 348 -4.04 20.80 -44.77
N ASN A 349 -4.63 21.57 -45.70
CA ASN A 349 -5.17 22.91 -45.43
C ASN A 349 -6.69 22.97 -45.19
N GLU A 350 -7.48 22.10 -45.81
CA GLU A 350 -8.89 22.43 -46.09
C GLU A 350 -9.87 22.23 -44.91
N GLU A 351 -9.55 21.39 -43.93
CA GLU A 351 -10.45 21.10 -42.79
C GLU A 351 -10.54 22.25 -41.76
N ARG A 352 -9.64 23.24 -41.82
CA ARG A 352 -9.26 24.01 -40.62
C ARG A 352 -10.07 25.29 -40.32
N ARG A 353 -11.03 25.69 -41.16
CA ARG A 353 -11.74 26.99 -40.98
C ARG A 353 -13.26 27.03 -41.11
N LEU A 354 -13.94 25.89 -41.26
CA LEU A 354 -15.40 25.81 -41.08
C LEU A 354 -15.87 26.15 -39.65
N GLN A 355 -14.94 26.20 -38.69
CA GLN A 355 -15.14 26.71 -37.33
C GLN A 355 -15.50 28.21 -37.27
N GLY A 356 -15.11 29.02 -38.27
CA GLY A 356 -15.11 30.49 -38.18
C GLY A 356 -16.47 31.21 -38.30
N LEU A 357 -17.59 30.49 -38.41
CA LEU A 357 -18.92 31.07 -38.72
C LEU A 357 -19.90 31.09 -37.53
N ARG A 358 -19.47 30.80 -36.30
CA ARG A 358 -20.37 30.76 -35.12
C ARG A 358 -20.20 31.90 -34.11
N ASP A 359 -19.00 32.45 -33.94
CA ASP A 359 -18.72 33.36 -32.83
C ASP A 359 -19.20 34.81 -33.07
N SER A 360 -19.33 35.23 -34.33
CA SER A 360 -19.61 36.62 -34.72
C SER A 360 -21.01 37.15 -34.36
N ILE A 361 -21.89 36.33 -33.78
CA ILE A 361 -23.27 36.71 -33.42
C ILE A 361 -23.38 37.24 -31.98
N ALA A 362 -22.42 36.92 -31.09
CA ALA A 362 -22.52 37.25 -29.67
C ALA A 362 -22.21 38.71 -29.31
N GLN A 363 -21.48 39.45 -30.15
CA GLN A 363 -20.81 40.69 -29.74
C GLN A 363 -21.66 41.98 -29.88
N ALA A 364 -22.84 41.90 -30.50
CA ALA A 364 -23.67 43.07 -30.81
C ALA A 364 -24.41 43.70 -29.62
N GLN A 365 -24.44 43.05 -28.45
CA GLN A 365 -25.27 43.47 -27.30
C GLN A 365 -24.60 44.50 -26.37
N GLY A 366 -23.39 44.98 -26.68
CA GLY A 366 -22.59 45.84 -25.80
C GLY A 366 -22.85 47.35 -25.84
N GLN A 367 -23.69 47.86 -26.75
CA GLN A 367 -23.78 49.30 -27.05
C GLN A 367 -24.82 50.10 -26.23
N GLN A 368 -25.32 49.58 -25.10
CA GLN A 368 -26.42 50.21 -24.34
C GLN A 368 -25.96 51.09 -23.15
N THR A 369 -24.66 51.13 -22.83
CA THR A 369 -24.16 51.61 -21.52
C THR A 369 -23.71 53.09 -21.48
N GLU A 370 -23.65 53.79 -22.61
CA GLU A 370 -22.93 55.08 -22.73
C GLU A 370 -23.73 56.32 -22.31
N ALA A 371 -25.04 56.19 -22.05
CA ALA A 371 -25.97 57.31 -21.88
C ALA A 371 -25.91 58.06 -20.52
N GLN A 372 -25.07 57.66 -19.57
CA GLN A 372 -25.19 58.05 -18.15
C GLN A 372 -24.36 59.27 -17.68
N GLN A 373 -23.58 59.93 -18.56
CA GLN A 373 -22.61 60.98 -18.17
C GLN A 373 -23.13 62.43 -18.27
N ARG A 374 -24.24 62.80 -17.60
CA ARG A 374 -24.85 64.16 -17.72
C ARG A 374 -25.33 64.83 -16.42
N LEU A 375 -24.69 64.62 -15.27
CA LEU A 375 -25.05 65.25 -13.98
C LEU A 375 -23.84 65.94 -13.30
N ALA A 376 -23.65 67.25 -13.54
CA ALA A 376 -22.56 68.04 -12.92
C ALA A 376 -22.75 69.58 -13.00
N GLY A 377 -23.72 70.17 -12.29
CA GLY A 377 -23.87 71.65 -12.29
C GLY A 377 -24.75 72.25 -11.19
N LEU A 378 -24.13 72.97 -10.24
CA LEU A 378 -24.72 73.78 -9.16
C LEU A 378 -23.71 74.90 -8.78
N ARG A 379 -24.12 76.15 -8.47
CA ARG A 379 -23.16 77.10 -7.83
C ARG A 379 -23.66 78.32 -7.00
N ASP A 380 -24.76 79.01 -7.32
CA ASP A 380 -24.91 80.44 -6.89
C ASP A 380 -25.88 80.73 -5.72
N THR A 381 -25.43 81.50 -4.70
CA THR A 381 -26.24 82.07 -3.57
C THR A 381 -25.55 83.27 -2.86
N GLY A 382 -26.29 84.24 -2.26
CA GLY A 382 -25.77 85.24 -1.28
C GLY A 382 -26.60 86.54 -1.03
N ALA A 383 -26.64 87.06 0.23
CA ALA A 383 -27.27 88.33 0.76
C ALA A 383 -28.83 88.41 0.81
N ALA A 384 -29.58 89.34 1.44
CA ALA A 384 -29.55 90.28 2.62
C ALA A 384 -30.98 90.95 2.71
N GLU A 385 -31.60 91.65 3.71
CA GLU A 385 -31.39 92.24 5.07
C GLU A 385 -30.44 93.44 5.28
N GLU A 386 -31.00 94.66 5.40
CA GLU A 386 -30.50 95.78 6.25
C GLU A 386 -31.57 96.88 6.53
N GLY A 387 -31.83 97.25 7.82
CA GLY A 387 -32.36 98.56 8.29
C GLY A 387 -33.84 98.98 8.01
N ARG A 388 -34.83 99.07 8.93
CA ARG A 388 -34.98 98.82 10.39
C ARG A 388 -34.89 99.99 11.39
N LEU A 389 -34.99 101.26 10.97
CA LEU A 389 -34.30 102.38 11.67
C LEU A 389 -34.92 103.07 12.93
N GLN A 390 -36.13 103.68 12.92
CA GLN A 390 -36.57 104.55 14.06
C GLN A 390 -38.07 104.94 14.10
N ALA A 391 -38.58 105.38 15.28
CA ALA A 391 -40.02 105.62 15.53
C ALA A 391 -40.42 106.52 16.76
N LEU A 392 -39.58 107.44 17.26
CA LEU A 392 -39.41 107.61 18.72
C LEU A 392 -39.71 109.02 19.36
N ARG A 393 -40.87 109.69 19.16
CA ARG A 393 -40.98 111.15 19.55
C ARG A 393 -42.27 111.82 20.07
N GLY A 394 -43.47 111.23 20.06
CA GLY A 394 -44.72 112.03 19.97
C GLY A 394 -45.29 112.75 21.22
N GLU A 395 -44.93 112.41 22.45
CA GLU A 395 -45.99 112.01 23.42
C GLU A 395 -46.39 112.99 24.55
N ILE A 396 -45.81 114.20 24.66
CA ILE A 396 -45.69 114.88 25.97
C ILE A 396 -46.89 115.75 26.45
N GLN A 397 -47.77 116.26 25.59
CA GLN A 397 -48.59 117.46 25.94
C GLN A 397 -49.88 117.26 26.78
N GLY A 398 -50.38 116.05 27.04
CA GLY A 398 -51.72 115.80 27.61
C GLY A 398 -51.95 116.11 29.11
N ALA A 399 -51.17 117.00 29.73
CA ALA A 399 -50.87 116.89 31.17
C ALA A 399 -51.75 117.70 32.17
N GLN A 400 -52.42 118.80 31.78
CA GLN A 400 -52.82 119.84 32.76
C GLN A 400 -54.31 120.04 33.07
N GLY A 401 -55.26 119.51 32.29
CA GLY A 401 -56.70 119.69 32.56
C GLY A 401 -57.22 119.03 33.85
N ASN A 402 -56.36 118.27 34.53
CA ASN A 402 -56.69 117.11 35.35
C ASN A 402 -56.88 117.42 36.85
N LEU A 403 -57.41 118.60 37.21
CA LEU A 403 -57.39 119.12 38.60
C LEU A 403 -58.77 119.41 39.19
N ALA A 404 -59.71 119.97 38.41
CA ALA A 404 -61.04 120.34 38.91
C ALA A 404 -61.93 119.11 39.20
N ASP A 405 -61.71 118.01 38.47
CA ASP A 405 -62.40 116.72 38.66
C ASP A 405 -62.25 116.14 40.08
N ARG A 406 -61.27 116.63 40.84
CA ARG A 406 -60.82 116.02 42.09
C ARG A 406 -61.70 116.29 43.31
N GLN A 407 -62.58 117.31 43.31
CA GLN A 407 -63.37 117.65 44.51
C GLN A 407 -64.75 116.97 44.57
N GLN A 408 -65.55 116.98 43.50
CA GLN A 408 -66.80 116.19 43.48
C GLN A 408 -66.51 114.69 43.61
N ALA A 409 -65.35 114.25 43.08
CA ALA A 409 -64.82 112.92 43.31
C ALA A 409 -64.62 112.57 44.80
N VAL A 410 -64.51 113.51 45.75
CA VAL A 410 -64.33 113.21 47.19
C VAL A 410 -65.63 112.76 47.85
N ALA A 411 -66.76 113.45 47.64
CA ALA A 411 -68.05 113.03 48.21
C ALA A 411 -68.54 111.72 47.59
N GLU A 412 -68.25 111.52 46.29
CA GLU A 412 -68.39 110.20 45.67
C GLU A 412 -67.39 109.19 46.25
N ALA A 413 -66.14 109.59 46.55
CA ALA A 413 -65.14 108.74 47.17
C ALA A 413 -65.52 108.31 48.60
N GLU A 414 -66.33 109.06 49.35
CA GLU A 414 -66.80 108.63 50.67
C GLU A 414 -67.89 107.55 50.58
N ARG A 415 -68.86 107.70 49.67
CA ARG A 415 -69.85 106.64 49.40
C ARG A 415 -69.21 105.43 48.73
N ARG A 416 -68.26 105.66 47.81
CA ARG A 416 -67.37 104.61 47.29
C ARG A 416 -66.57 104.01 48.43
N LEU A 417 -66.06 104.73 49.42
CA LEU A 417 -65.31 104.18 50.57
C LEU A 417 -66.18 103.29 51.46
N ALA A 418 -67.46 103.60 51.64
CA ALA A 418 -68.39 102.69 52.32
C ALA A 418 -68.59 101.40 51.51
N GLY A 419 -68.93 101.52 50.22
CA GLY A 419 -69.07 100.37 49.32
C GLY A 419 -67.77 99.59 49.10
N LEU A 420 -66.61 100.25 49.14
CA LEU A 420 -65.27 99.67 49.06
C LEU A 420 -64.85 99.01 50.37
N ARG A 421 -65.40 99.42 51.53
CA ARG A 421 -65.19 98.70 52.80
C ARG A 421 -66.02 97.43 52.85
N GLU A 422 -67.27 97.46 52.38
CA GLU A 422 -68.08 96.25 52.25
C GLU A 422 -67.56 95.32 51.15
N ALA A 423 -67.15 95.88 50.00
CA ALA A 423 -66.44 95.13 48.96
C ALA A 423 -65.10 94.61 49.47
N ALA A 424 -64.33 95.37 50.27
CA ALA A 424 -63.08 94.87 50.88
C ALA A 424 -63.35 93.76 51.91
N ALA A 425 -64.44 93.81 52.70
CA ALA A 425 -64.80 92.73 53.61
C ALA A 425 -65.34 91.49 52.87
N ASN A 426 -65.93 91.66 51.69
CA ASN A 426 -66.29 90.56 50.79
C ASN A 426 -65.07 89.99 50.06
N GLU A 427 -64.16 90.84 49.59
CA GLU A 427 -62.89 90.45 49.00
C GLU A 427 -61.92 89.86 50.04
N GLU A 428 -61.94 90.26 51.32
CA GLU A 428 -61.17 89.59 52.38
C GLU A 428 -61.73 88.19 52.65
N ARG A 429 -63.05 88.01 52.71
CA ARG A 429 -63.67 86.68 52.81
C ARG A 429 -63.41 85.84 51.58
N ARG A 430 -63.42 86.42 50.39
CA ARG A 430 -63.07 85.78 49.11
C ARG A 430 -61.58 85.44 49.04
N VAL A 431 -60.69 86.29 49.55
CA VAL A 431 -59.24 86.04 49.67
C VAL A 431 -58.95 84.99 50.73
N GLN A 432 -59.72 84.91 51.83
CA GLN A 432 -59.63 83.81 52.79
C GLN A 432 -60.10 82.48 52.17
N ALA A 433 -61.20 82.47 51.42
CA ALA A 433 -61.65 81.30 50.66
C ALA A 433 -60.60 80.88 49.62
N LEU A 434 -60.13 81.81 48.78
CA LEU A 434 -59.08 81.59 47.79
C LEU A 434 -57.74 81.18 48.43
N ARG A 435 -57.44 81.56 49.67
CA ARG A 435 -56.28 81.04 50.44
C ARG A 435 -56.50 79.61 50.92
N GLY A 436 -57.71 79.21 51.26
CA GLY A 436 -58.07 77.82 51.55
C GLY A 436 -58.01 76.93 50.30
N GLU A 437 -58.55 77.43 49.19
CA GLU A 437 -58.45 76.80 47.87
C GLU A 437 -56.99 76.73 47.39
N ALA A 438 -56.20 77.79 47.57
CA ALA A 438 -54.77 77.78 47.29
C ALA A 438 -54.02 76.79 48.18
N GLY A 439 -54.29 76.72 49.49
CA GLY A 439 -53.65 75.77 50.40
C GLY A 439 -53.97 74.31 50.08
N THR A 440 -55.21 74.00 49.68
CA THR A 440 -55.59 72.66 49.23
C THR A 440 -55.03 72.34 47.84
N ALA A 441 -54.93 73.32 46.94
CA ALA A 441 -54.21 73.19 45.67
C ALA A 441 -52.71 72.99 45.87
N GLU A 442 -52.08 73.67 46.83
CA GLU A 442 -50.67 73.51 47.19
C GLU A 442 -50.38 72.13 47.79
N GLN A 443 -51.24 71.62 48.68
CA GLN A 443 -51.17 70.24 49.17
C GLN A 443 -51.35 69.21 48.04
N THR A 444 -52.28 69.47 47.12
CA THR A 444 -52.49 68.64 45.92
C THR A 444 -51.26 68.68 45.00
N LEU A 445 -50.64 69.85 44.81
CA LEU A 445 -49.42 70.02 44.02
C LEU A 445 -48.20 69.39 44.71
N ALA A 446 -48.09 69.46 46.04
CA ALA A 446 -47.05 68.76 46.80
C ALA A 446 -47.17 67.24 46.65
N THR A 447 -48.40 66.71 46.78
CA THR A 447 -48.68 65.28 46.57
C THR A 447 -48.37 64.85 45.14
N ARG A 448 -48.77 65.65 44.14
CA ARG A 448 -48.44 65.40 42.72
C ARG A 448 -46.94 65.49 42.44
N ARG A 449 -46.21 66.42 43.06
CA ARG A 449 -44.74 66.51 42.97
C ARG A 449 -44.05 65.29 43.57
N GLY A 450 -44.54 64.77 44.71
CA GLY A 450 -44.06 63.53 45.30
C GLY A 450 -44.27 62.32 44.37
N LEU A 451 -45.47 62.18 43.81
CA LEU A 451 -45.79 61.13 42.83
C LEU A 451 -44.98 61.27 41.53
N LEU A 452 -44.73 62.49 41.04
CA LEU A 452 -43.85 62.74 39.90
C LEU A 452 -42.40 62.34 40.21
N GLY A 453 -41.85 62.72 41.37
CA GLY A 453 -40.52 62.28 41.80
C GLY A 453 -40.39 60.75 41.95
N GLU A 454 -41.45 60.08 42.42
CA GLU A 454 -41.50 58.60 42.40
C GLU A 454 -41.51 58.02 40.99
N LEU A 455 -42.26 58.63 40.06
CA LEU A 455 -42.33 58.19 38.66
C LEU A 455 -41.01 58.44 37.93
N GLU A 456 -40.37 59.59 38.13
CA GLU A 456 -39.04 59.92 37.64
C GLU A 456 -37.99 58.93 38.19
N ALA A 457 -38.03 58.63 39.50
CA ALA A 457 -37.16 57.63 40.13
C ALA A 457 -37.47 56.19 39.69
N ARG A 458 -38.66 55.89 39.15
CA ARG A 458 -38.98 54.60 38.50
C ARG A 458 -38.49 54.58 37.05
N LEU A 459 -38.70 55.66 36.30
CA LEU A 459 -38.21 55.83 34.93
C LEU A 459 -36.69 55.73 34.87
N GLY A 460 -35.95 56.44 35.73
CA GLY A 460 -34.49 56.35 35.79
C GLY A 460 -33.98 54.92 36.06
N ARG A 461 -34.67 54.16 36.93
CA ARG A 461 -34.36 52.73 37.16
C ARG A 461 -34.70 51.84 35.96
N LEU A 462 -35.80 52.11 35.26
CA LEU A 462 -36.17 51.39 34.03
C LEU A 462 -35.15 51.67 32.92
N THR A 463 -34.82 52.94 32.64
CA THR A 463 -33.79 53.33 31.68
C THR A 463 -32.41 52.76 32.04
N GLN A 464 -32.02 52.72 33.32
CA GLN A 464 -30.80 52.01 33.71
C GLN A 464 -30.89 50.53 33.34
N SER A 465 -31.98 49.83 33.70
CA SER A 465 -32.15 48.41 33.37
C SER A 465 -32.19 48.13 31.85
N GLU A 466 -32.69 49.08 31.06
CA GLU A 466 -32.70 49.05 29.59
C GLU A 466 -31.28 49.23 29.02
N THR A 467 -30.48 50.17 29.55
CA THR A 467 -29.07 50.30 29.14
C THR A 467 -28.23 49.09 29.54
N GLU A 468 -28.47 48.50 30.71
CA GLU A 468 -27.84 47.24 31.13
C GLU A 468 -28.26 46.06 30.24
N ALA A 469 -29.55 45.96 29.90
CA ALA A 469 -30.05 44.94 28.97
C ALA A 469 -29.43 45.11 27.58
N THR A 470 -29.36 46.33 27.06
CA THR A 470 -28.73 46.66 25.76
C THR A 470 -27.24 46.32 25.76
N ALA A 471 -26.52 46.61 26.85
CA ALA A 471 -25.12 46.23 27.01
C ALA A 471 -24.92 44.71 27.06
N ARG A 472 -25.82 43.97 27.74
CA ARG A 472 -25.83 42.50 27.76
C ARG A 472 -26.14 41.90 26.39
N VAL A 473 -27.07 42.49 25.63
CA VAL A 473 -27.38 42.08 24.25
C VAL A 473 -26.17 42.27 23.35
N ARG A 474 -25.53 43.45 23.35
CA ARG A 474 -24.28 43.67 22.59
C ARG A 474 -23.17 42.69 22.98
N GLY A 475 -22.97 42.44 24.28
CA GLY A 475 -22.01 41.45 24.75
C GLY A 475 -22.33 40.00 24.36
N LEU A 476 -23.58 39.70 23.99
CA LEU A 476 -23.98 38.41 23.39
C LEU A 476 -23.83 38.42 21.87
N GLU A 477 -24.11 39.53 21.19
CA GLU A 477 -23.88 39.74 19.76
C GLU A 477 -22.39 39.66 19.42
N ASP A 478 -21.52 40.34 20.17
CA ASP A 478 -20.05 40.26 20.05
C ASP A 478 -19.53 38.84 20.26
N ARG A 479 -20.10 38.10 21.23
CA ARG A 479 -19.77 36.69 21.48
C ARG A 479 -20.26 35.77 20.36
N ALA A 480 -21.44 36.02 19.80
CA ALA A 480 -21.95 35.29 18.64
C ALA A 480 -21.10 35.55 17.39
N GLY A 481 -20.68 36.80 17.17
CA GLY A 481 -19.73 37.17 16.12
C GLY A 481 -18.31 36.66 16.36
N GLY A 482 -17.90 36.42 17.61
CA GLY A 482 -16.71 35.65 17.97
C GLY A 482 -16.83 34.19 17.55
N LEU A 483 -17.83 33.48 18.10
CA LEU A 483 -18.09 32.07 17.80
C LEU A 483 -18.30 31.81 16.30
N GLY A 484 -18.96 32.72 15.57
CA GLY A 484 -19.12 32.63 14.11
C GLY A 484 -17.80 32.68 13.34
N ARG A 485 -16.81 33.45 13.82
CA ARG A 485 -15.45 33.47 13.25
C ARG A 485 -14.68 32.20 13.61
N ASP A 486 -14.81 31.71 14.84
CA ASP A 486 -14.17 30.46 15.27
C ASP A 486 -14.72 29.25 14.50
N ILE A 487 -16.03 29.24 14.21
CA ILE A 487 -16.70 28.25 13.36
C ILE A 487 -16.17 28.35 11.92
N ALA A 488 -16.19 29.54 11.30
CA ALA A 488 -15.70 29.72 9.93
C ALA A 488 -14.21 29.33 9.77
N GLN A 489 -13.37 29.65 10.77
CA GLN A 489 -11.96 29.21 10.79
C GLN A 489 -11.84 27.68 10.95
N SER A 490 -12.73 27.06 11.74
CA SER A 490 -12.78 25.60 11.89
C SER A 490 -13.25 24.90 10.61
N GLU A 491 -14.24 25.45 9.92
CA GLU A 491 -14.71 24.98 8.61
C GLU A 491 -13.60 25.09 7.55
N GLN A 492 -12.89 26.23 7.50
CA GLN A 492 -11.73 26.40 6.60
C GLN A 492 -10.63 25.36 6.91
N ARG A 493 -10.35 25.08 8.19
CA ARG A 493 -9.40 24.02 8.59
C ARG A 493 -9.88 22.65 8.14
N VAL A 494 -11.16 22.31 8.33
CA VAL A 494 -11.75 21.04 7.86
C VAL A 494 -11.69 20.93 6.33
N ALA A 495 -11.92 22.02 5.59
CA ALA A 495 -11.77 22.04 4.13
C ALA A 495 -10.31 21.74 3.71
N SER A 496 -9.33 22.44 4.30
CA SER A 496 -7.90 22.21 4.00
C SER A 496 -7.43 20.79 4.37
N LEU A 497 -7.96 20.21 5.44
CA LEU A 497 -7.67 18.82 5.83
C LEU A 497 -8.30 17.81 4.87
N ARG A 498 -9.51 18.06 4.36
CA ARG A 498 -10.14 17.21 3.32
C ARG A 498 -9.34 17.25 2.02
N GLU A 499 -8.85 18.41 1.62
CA GLU A 499 -7.99 18.55 0.44
C GLU A 499 -6.67 17.80 0.61
N ALA A 500 -6.00 17.97 1.75
CA ALA A 500 -4.76 17.26 2.07
C ALA A 500 -4.94 15.72 2.12
N VAL A 501 -6.08 15.23 2.62
CA VAL A 501 -6.43 13.80 2.57
C VAL A 501 -6.63 13.34 1.12
N ALA A 502 -7.38 14.06 0.29
CA ALA A 502 -7.59 13.70 -1.11
C ALA A 502 -6.28 13.67 -1.92
N GLN A 503 -5.36 14.63 -1.67
CA GLN A 503 -4.01 14.63 -2.25
C GLN A 503 -3.19 13.41 -1.79
N ALA A 504 -3.27 13.03 -0.50
CA ALA A 504 -2.59 11.85 0.04
C ALA A 504 -3.16 10.53 -0.51
N GLU A 505 -4.47 10.43 -0.71
CA GLU A 505 -5.13 9.27 -1.32
C GLU A 505 -4.74 9.12 -2.80
N ALA A 506 -4.67 10.22 -3.55
CA ALA A 506 -4.19 10.23 -4.93
C ALA A 506 -2.72 9.76 -5.03
N ALA A 507 -1.84 10.29 -4.19
CA ALA A 507 -0.43 9.87 -4.13
C ALA A 507 -0.26 8.41 -3.68
N LEU A 508 -1.16 7.89 -2.84
CA LEU A 508 -1.19 6.48 -2.45
C LEU A 508 -1.66 5.58 -3.61
N ALA A 509 -2.63 6.02 -4.40
CA ALA A 509 -3.08 5.33 -5.60
C ALA A 509 -1.99 5.27 -6.68
N GLU A 510 -1.29 6.38 -6.93
CA GLU A 510 -0.13 6.45 -7.82
C GLU A 510 0.97 5.47 -7.38
N ARG A 511 1.36 5.50 -6.10
CA ARG A 511 2.36 4.58 -5.53
C ARG A 511 1.96 3.11 -5.66
N ARG A 512 0.68 2.78 -5.47
CA ARG A 512 0.16 1.42 -5.70
C ARG A 512 0.28 1.01 -7.17
N GLY A 513 -0.08 1.90 -8.11
CA GLY A 513 0.11 1.67 -9.55
C GLY A 513 1.57 1.43 -9.92
N ALA A 514 2.49 2.23 -9.38
CA ALA A 514 3.94 2.05 -9.58
C ALA A 514 4.47 0.72 -9.00
N VAL A 515 3.96 0.27 -7.85
CA VAL A 515 4.29 -1.05 -7.29
C VAL A 515 3.80 -2.17 -8.22
N THR A 516 2.55 -2.14 -8.68
CA THR A 516 2.03 -3.17 -9.59
C THR A 516 2.75 -3.18 -10.95
N GLN A 517 3.20 -2.01 -11.44
CA GLN A 517 4.09 -1.95 -12.60
C GLN A 517 5.45 -2.63 -12.31
N ALA A 518 6.08 -2.34 -11.17
CA ALA A 518 7.34 -2.96 -10.76
C ALA A 518 7.21 -4.48 -10.58
N GLU A 519 6.12 -4.96 -9.99
CA GLU A 519 5.79 -6.40 -9.87
C GLU A 519 5.67 -7.06 -11.26
N SER A 520 4.98 -6.41 -12.20
CA SER A 520 4.88 -6.93 -13.58
C SER A 520 6.23 -6.93 -14.32
N GLY A 521 7.08 -5.92 -14.07
CA GLY A 521 8.44 -5.86 -14.59
C GLY A 521 9.35 -6.96 -14.03
N LEU A 522 9.26 -7.23 -12.72
CA LEU A 522 9.97 -8.33 -12.06
C LEU A 522 9.49 -9.70 -12.56
N ALA A 523 8.19 -9.88 -12.79
CA ALA A 523 7.66 -11.11 -13.40
C ALA A 523 8.16 -11.30 -14.84
N SER A 524 8.22 -10.23 -15.64
CA SER A 524 8.78 -10.27 -16.99
C SER A 524 10.27 -10.64 -16.96
N LEU A 525 11.08 -9.97 -16.14
CA LEU A 525 12.50 -10.27 -15.95
C LEU A 525 12.73 -11.71 -15.43
N GLY A 526 11.85 -12.21 -14.56
CA GLY A 526 11.85 -13.60 -14.10
C GLY A 526 11.70 -14.58 -15.26
N SER A 527 10.67 -14.40 -16.09
CA SER A 527 10.44 -15.25 -17.27
C SER A 527 11.55 -15.15 -18.33
N GLN A 528 12.12 -13.95 -18.54
CA GLN A 528 13.28 -13.75 -19.41
C GLN A 528 14.51 -14.50 -18.89
N ARG A 529 14.76 -14.45 -17.58
CA ARG A 529 15.85 -15.19 -16.93
C ARG A 529 15.65 -16.70 -17.03
N GLU A 530 14.42 -17.20 -16.90
CA GLU A 530 14.12 -18.63 -17.06
C GLU A 530 14.28 -19.10 -18.50
N ALA A 531 13.84 -18.30 -19.49
CA ALA A 531 14.11 -18.57 -20.90
C ALA A 531 15.62 -18.57 -21.22
N ALA A 532 16.38 -17.61 -20.69
CA ALA A 532 17.84 -17.56 -20.84
C ALA A 532 18.56 -18.74 -20.14
N ALA A 533 18.04 -19.20 -18.99
CA ALA A 533 18.55 -20.39 -18.33
C ALA A 533 18.22 -21.68 -19.11
N ALA A 534 17.09 -21.73 -19.80
CA ALA A 534 16.73 -22.84 -20.68
C ALA A 534 17.62 -22.90 -21.92
N THR A 535 17.84 -21.78 -22.62
CA THR A 535 18.74 -21.73 -23.78
C THR A 535 20.20 -21.99 -23.40
N LEU A 536 20.65 -21.55 -22.22
CA LEU A 536 21.99 -21.90 -21.71
C LEU A 536 22.14 -23.43 -21.54
N ARG A 537 21.20 -24.11 -20.87
CA ARG A 537 21.22 -25.58 -20.74
C ARG A 537 21.20 -26.29 -22.09
N GLU A 538 20.45 -25.76 -23.07
CA GLU A 538 20.43 -26.32 -24.42
C GLU A 538 21.79 -26.15 -25.13
N LEU A 539 22.44 -24.99 -24.98
CA LEU A 539 23.79 -24.75 -25.50
C LEU A 539 24.85 -25.62 -24.80
N GLU A 540 24.72 -25.84 -23.50
CA GLU A 540 25.56 -26.77 -22.74
C GLU A 540 25.39 -28.22 -23.23
N ALA A 541 24.14 -28.67 -23.43
CA ALA A 541 23.83 -29.99 -23.97
C ALA A 541 24.35 -30.16 -25.41
N ARG A 542 24.15 -29.16 -26.28
CA ARG A 542 24.73 -29.12 -27.64
C ARG A 542 26.25 -29.14 -27.60
N SER A 543 26.89 -28.43 -26.67
CA SER A 543 28.35 -28.43 -26.51
C SER A 543 28.88 -29.80 -26.03
N ALA A 544 28.15 -30.49 -25.16
CA ALA A 544 28.48 -31.85 -24.74
C ALA A 544 28.30 -32.87 -25.88
N ALA A 545 27.23 -32.76 -26.66
CA ALA A 545 27.00 -33.58 -27.85
C ALA A 545 28.13 -33.40 -28.88
N LEU A 546 28.46 -32.15 -29.24
CA LEU A 546 29.56 -31.84 -30.17
C LEU A 546 30.92 -32.34 -29.66
N ARG A 547 31.20 -32.30 -28.35
CA ARG A 547 32.42 -32.90 -27.78
C ARG A 547 32.44 -34.42 -27.92
N ASN A 548 31.30 -35.08 -27.75
CA ASN A 548 31.20 -36.53 -27.93
C ASN A 548 31.33 -36.93 -29.40
N GLU A 549 30.78 -36.14 -30.33
CA GLU A 549 30.93 -36.32 -31.78
C GLU A 549 32.38 -36.10 -32.23
N VAL A 550 33.02 -35.01 -31.81
CA VAL A 550 34.46 -34.76 -32.07
C VAL A 550 35.31 -35.89 -31.49
N GLY A 551 35.09 -36.27 -30.23
CA GLY A 551 35.81 -37.39 -29.60
C GLY A 551 35.49 -38.76 -30.20
N ALA A 552 34.42 -38.91 -31.01
CA ALA A 552 34.17 -40.10 -31.81
C ALA A 552 34.88 -40.04 -33.17
N ALA A 553 34.84 -38.88 -33.84
CA ALA A 553 35.56 -38.63 -35.08
C ALA A 553 37.08 -38.73 -34.89
N GLU A 554 37.63 -38.25 -33.77
CA GLU A 554 39.05 -38.43 -33.42
C GLU A 554 39.43 -39.89 -33.24
N ARG A 555 38.55 -40.73 -32.66
CA ARG A 555 38.75 -42.18 -32.56
C ARG A 555 38.70 -42.86 -33.93
N GLN A 556 37.70 -42.57 -34.76
CA GLN A 556 37.62 -43.07 -36.13
C GLN A 556 38.84 -42.65 -36.97
N LEU A 557 39.34 -41.42 -36.78
CA LEU A 557 40.50 -40.91 -37.51
C LEU A 557 41.82 -41.52 -36.98
N ALA A 558 41.89 -41.87 -35.69
CA ALA A 558 42.97 -42.69 -35.14
C ALA A 558 42.93 -44.14 -35.65
N GLU A 559 41.75 -44.76 -35.72
CA GLU A 559 41.54 -46.09 -36.32
C GLU A 559 41.96 -46.09 -37.78
N LEU A 560 41.49 -45.13 -38.60
CA LEU A 560 41.89 -44.97 -39.99
C LEU A 560 43.40 -44.72 -40.16
N ARG A 561 44.04 -43.96 -39.25
CA ARG A 561 45.51 -43.80 -39.23
C ARG A 561 46.22 -45.12 -38.91
N SER A 562 45.69 -45.92 -37.99
CA SER A 562 46.26 -47.24 -37.67
C SER A 562 46.07 -48.24 -38.82
N GLY A 563 44.91 -48.23 -39.47
CA GLY A 563 44.60 -49.05 -40.64
C GLY A 563 45.48 -48.68 -41.83
N THR A 564 45.57 -47.41 -42.19
CA THR A 564 46.46 -46.95 -43.29
C THR A 564 47.95 -47.16 -42.98
N ALA A 565 48.37 -47.11 -41.72
CA ALA A 565 49.73 -47.50 -41.32
C ALA A 565 49.96 -49.03 -41.47
N ALA A 566 48.99 -49.86 -41.10
CA ALA A 566 49.05 -51.30 -41.28
C ALA A 566 48.99 -51.71 -42.76
N GLU A 567 48.17 -51.05 -43.58
CA GLU A 567 48.14 -51.21 -45.03
C GLU A 567 49.45 -50.77 -45.67
N ALA A 568 50.05 -49.66 -45.23
CA ALA A 568 51.36 -49.24 -45.71
C ALA A 568 52.46 -50.26 -45.34
N GLN A 569 52.42 -50.85 -44.15
CA GLN A 569 53.32 -51.94 -43.76
C GLN A 569 53.08 -53.22 -44.58
N ALA A 570 51.82 -53.60 -44.82
CA ALA A 570 51.47 -54.75 -45.66
C ALA A 570 51.89 -54.54 -47.12
N LEU A 571 51.73 -53.33 -47.67
CA LEU A 571 52.18 -52.97 -49.01
C LEU A 571 53.72 -52.96 -49.10
N GLN A 572 54.40 -52.54 -48.04
CA GLN A 572 55.87 -52.59 -47.95
C GLN A 572 56.38 -54.04 -47.88
N ALA A 573 55.70 -54.91 -47.10
CA ALA A 573 55.98 -56.34 -47.05
C ALA A 573 55.75 -57.00 -48.42
N ALA A 574 54.57 -56.80 -49.03
CA ALA A 574 54.27 -57.31 -50.37
C ALA A 574 55.24 -56.80 -51.44
N ARG A 575 55.72 -55.55 -51.34
CA ARG A 575 56.81 -55.04 -52.20
C ARG A 575 58.12 -55.79 -51.99
N SER A 576 58.49 -56.10 -50.75
CA SER A 576 59.69 -56.90 -50.46
C SER A 576 59.56 -58.36 -50.93
N GLU A 577 58.36 -58.95 -50.87
CA GLU A 577 58.08 -60.27 -51.46
C GLU A 577 58.12 -60.24 -52.98
N VAL A 578 57.59 -59.20 -53.63
CA VAL A 578 57.70 -58.98 -55.08
C VAL A 578 59.16 -58.75 -55.51
N GLN A 579 59.95 -58.04 -54.70
CA GLN A 579 61.40 -57.90 -54.95
C GLN A 579 62.10 -59.26 -54.82
N ALA A 580 61.92 -59.97 -53.71
CA ALA A 580 62.55 -61.28 -53.48
C ALA A 580 62.12 -62.33 -54.54
N THR A 581 60.87 -62.35 -54.98
CA THR A 581 60.41 -63.22 -56.07
C THR A 581 60.94 -62.78 -57.44
N SER A 582 61.15 -61.47 -57.67
CA SER A 582 61.82 -60.99 -58.89
C SER A 582 63.30 -61.34 -58.92
N GLU A 583 63.99 -61.32 -57.77
CA GLU A 583 65.38 -61.78 -57.61
C GLU A 583 65.49 -63.29 -57.79
N GLN A 584 64.57 -64.07 -57.20
CA GLN A 584 64.47 -65.52 -57.45
C GLN A 584 64.18 -65.84 -58.92
N LEU A 585 63.35 -65.04 -59.60
CA LEU A 585 63.08 -65.18 -61.03
C LEU A 585 64.31 -64.81 -61.89
N ALA A 586 65.05 -63.78 -61.52
CA ALA A 586 66.32 -63.41 -62.15
C ALA A 586 67.39 -64.51 -61.96
N ALA A 587 67.52 -65.05 -60.75
CA ALA A 587 68.40 -66.17 -60.43
C ALA A 587 67.99 -67.45 -61.20
N ARG A 588 66.69 -67.74 -61.31
CA ARG A 588 66.19 -68.86 -62.14
C ARG A 588 66.44 -68.63 -63.63
N ARG A 589 66.34 -67.40 -64.14
CA ARG A 589 66.69 -67.07 -65.54
C ARG A 589 68.19 -67.20 -65.80
N ALA A 590 69.04 -66.80 -64.86
CA ALA A 590 70.49 -67.01 -64.96
C ALA A 590 70.86 -68.50 -64.91
N ALA A 591 70.26 -69.27 -63.99
CA ALA A 591 70.46 -70.71 -63.91
C ALA A 591 69.91 -71.45 -65.16
N LEU A 592 68.82 -70.95 -65.75
CA LEU A 592 68.29 -71.47 -67.01
C LEU A 592 69.23 -71.17 -68.18
N SER A 593 69.76 -69.95 -68.30
CA SER A 593 70.72 -69.62 -69.36
C SER A 593 72.05 -70.36 -69.21
N GLU A 594 72.47 -70.65 -67.97
CA GLU A 594 73.61 -71.53 -67.71
C GLU A 594 73.29 -72.99 -68.09
N ALA A 595 72.08 -73.48 -67.80
CA ALA A 595 71.62 -74.80 -68.24
C ALA A 595 71.51 -74.91 -69.78
N GLU A 596 71.07 -73.85 -70.46
CA GLU A 596 71.03 -73.74 -71.93
C GLU A 596 72.45 -73.72 -72.52
N GLN A 597 73.40 -72.99 -71.92
CA GLN A 597 74.81 -73.03 -72.30
C GLN A 597 75.44 -74.41 -72.10
N ARG A 598 75.15 -75.07 -70.96
CA ARG A 598 75.58 -76.45 -70.68
C ARG A 598 74.95 -77.44 -71.68
N LEU A 599 73.69 -77.24 -72.07
CA LEU A 599 73.00 -78.06 -73.09
C LEU A 599 73.59 -77.84 -74.48
N ALA A 600 73.88 -76.59 -74.87
CA ALA A 600 74.55 -76.26 -76.12
C ALA A 600 75.96 -76.86 -76.18
N ALA A 601 76.73 -76.80 -75.09
CA ALA A 601 78.03 -77.45 -74.97
C ALA A 601 77.93 -78.99 -75.03
N ALA A 602 76.90 -79.58 -74.40
CA ALA A 602 76.64 -81.02 -74.49
C ALA A 602 76.22 -81.45 -75.91
N ASN A 603 75.43 -80.65 -76.61
CA ASN A 603 75.06 -80.89 -78.01
C ASN A 603 76.28 -80.78 -78.93
N ALA A 604 77.11 -79.76 -78.79
CA ALA A 604 78.37 -79.62 -79.55
C ALA A 604 79.35 -80.77 -79.25
N ALA A 605 79.42 -81.25 -78.01
CA ALA A 605 80.17 -82.46 -77.65
C ALA A 605 79.56 -83.73 -78.27
N GLY A 606 78.23 -83.80 -78.38
CA GLY A 606 77.49 -84.87 -79.07
C GLY A 606 77.75 -84.87 -80.58
N GLU A 607 77.71 -83.72 -81.24
CA GLU A 607 78.07 -83.55 -82.65
C GLU A 607 79.54 -83.94 -82.90
N ALA A 608 80.45 -83.53 -82.01
CA ALA A 608 81.84 -83.96 -82.06
C ALA A 608 82.01 -85.48 -81.83
N ALA A 609 81.16 -86.11 -81.02
CA ALA A 609 81.12 -87.56 -80.84
C ALA A 609 80.58 -88.28 -82.08
N VAL A 610 79.53 -87.75 -82.73
CA VAL A 610 78.99 -88.27 -84.01
C VAL A 610 80.01 -88.11 -85.14
N ALA A 611 80.75 -87.01 -85.19
CA ALA A 611 81.85 -86.81 -86.13
C ALA A 611 83.00 -87.82 -85.90
N ARG A 612 83.34 -88.11 -84.63
CA ARG A 612 84.30 -89.17 -84.28
C ARG A 612 83.79 -90.56 -84.67
N LEU A 613 82.51 -90.85 -84.47
CA LEU A 613 81.89 -92.12 -84.87
C LEU A 613 81.96 -92.30 -86.40
N ARG A 614 81.62 -91.28 -87.20
CA ARG A 614 81.83 -91.32 -88.66
C ARG A 614 83.29 -91.55 -89.06
N GLY A 615 84.24 -90.93 -88.36
CA GLY A 615 85.67 -91.19 -88.57
C GLY A 615 86.07 -92.64 -88.28
N ILE A 616 85.46 -93.27 -87.28
CA ILE A 616 85.65 -94.68 -86.93
C ILE A 616 84.95 -95.60 -87.96
N GLU A 617 83.78 -95.23 -88.48
CA GLU A 617 83.11 -95.95 -89.57
C GLU A 617 83.95 -95.95 -90.85
N GLU A 618 84.52 -94.80 -91.23
CA GLU A 618 85.47 -94.71 -92.35
C GLU A 618 86.73 -95.55 -92.13
N GLN A 619 87.31 -95.54 -90.91
CA GLN A 619 88.44 -96.41 -90.57
C GLN A 619 88.06 -97.89 -90.69
N THR A 620 86.85 -98.27 -90.26
CA THR A 620 86.35 -99.65 -90.33
C THR A 620 86.17 -100.10 -91.78
N GLN A 621 85.66 -99.23 -92.67
CA GLN A 621 85.55 -99.51 -94.11
C GLN A 621 86.93 -99.67 -94.77
N ARG A 622 87.93 -98.85 -94.40
CA ARG A 622 89.31 -98.98 -94.88
C ARG A 622 89.97 -100.30 -94.42
N ILE A 623 89.70 -100.73 -93.18
CA ILE A 623 90.15 -102.03 -92.65
C ILE A 623 89.52 -103.19 -93.42
N ALA A 624 88.21 -103.12 -93.72
CA ALA A 624 87.51 -104.15 -94.50
C ALA A 624 88.13 -104.34 -95.90
N GLY A 625 88.41 -103.25 -96.61
CA GLY A 625 89.12 -103.31 -97.90
C GLY A 625 90.53 -103.92 -97.80
N GLY A 626 91.23 -103.69 -96.68
CA GLY A 626 92.52 -104.32 -96.40
C GLY A 626 92.43 -105.84 -96.24
N THR A 627 91.39 -106.36 -95.60
CA THR A 627 91.22 -107.81 -95.42
C THR A 627 90.98 -108.58 -96.72
N ASP A 628 90.30 -108.00 -97.71
CA ASP A 628 90.12 -108.67 -99.01
C ASP A 628 91.37 -108.63 -99.89
N ALA A 629 92.18 -107.57 -99.81
CA ALA A 629 93.50 -107.53 -100.45
C ALA A 629 94.44 -108.62 -99.89
N ILE A 630 94.47 -108.81 -98.57
CA ILE A 630 95.26 -109.86 -97.92
C ILE A 630 94.79 -111.26 -98.34
N ARG A 631 93.48 -111.46 -98.52
CA ARG A 631 92.90 -112.74 -98.98
C ARG A 631 93.39 -113.12 -100.39
N GLN A 632 93.36 -112.17 -101.33
CA GLN A 632 93.83 -112.41 -102.71
C GLN A 632 95.33 -112.71 -102.78
N GLU A 633 96.15 -112.05 -101.96
CA GLU A 633 97.60 -112.28 -101.96
C GLU A 633 97.98 -113.64 -101.36
N GLN A 634 97.21 -114.16 -100.40
CA GLN A 634 97.40 -115.54 -99.88
C GLN A 634 97.13 -116.62 -100.95
N GLU A 635 96.19 -116.41 -101.87
CA GLU A 635 95.90 -117.38 -102.94
C GLU A 635 96.97 -117.39 -104.03
N ARG A 636 97.54 -116.22 -104.36
CA ARG A 636 98.75 -116.12 -105.21
C ARG A 636 99.94 -116.87 -104.61
N LEU A 637 100.20 -116.67 -103.32
CA LEU A 637 101.31 -117.33 -102.62
C LEU A 637 101.15 -118.86 -102.59
N ARG A 638 99.91 -119.39 -102.50
CA ARG A 638 99.65 -120.83 -102.62
C ARG A 638 100.04 -121.40 -103.99
N MET A 639 99.61 -120.76 -105.08
CA MET A 639 99.97 -121.22 -106.43
C MET A 639 101.49 -121.15 -106.68
N ALA A 640 102.18 -120.15 -106.14
CA ALA A 640 103.64 -120.05 -106.23
C ALA A 640 104.37 -121.18 -105.48
N VAL A 641 103.87 -121.57 -104.29
CA VAL A 641 104.44 -122.68 -103.50
C VAL A 641 104.31 -124.02 -104.22
N ASP A 642 103.18 -124.30 -104.87
CA ASP A 642 102.99 -125.56 -105.58
C ASP A 642 103.78 -125.62 -106.90
N GLY A 643 104.00 -124.48 -107.58
CA GLY A 643 104.93 -124.39 -108.71
C GLY A 643 106.38 -124.73 -108.34
N LEU A 644 106.89 -124.13 -107.25
CA LEU A 644 108.24 -124.40 -106.73
C LEU A 644 108.44 -125.87 -106.32
N ARG A 645 107.39 -126.54 -105.83
CA ARG A 645 107.43 -127.98 -105.49
C ARG A 645 107.67 -128.87 -106.71
N SER A 646 107.10 -128.53 -107.87
CA SER A 646 107.36 -129.26 -109.13
C SER A 646 108.83 -129.13 -109.59
N GLU A 647 109.41 -127.93 -109.52
CA GLU A 647 110.80 -127.70 -109.95
C GLU A 647 111.81 -128.46 -109.07
N VAL A 648 111.59 -128.49 -107.74
CA VAL A 648 112.41 -129.29 -106.81
C VAL A 648 112.34 -130.79 -107.15
N ALA A 649 111.15 -131.30 -107.48
CA ALA A 649 110.98 -132.71 -107.86
C ALA A 649 111.65 -133.08 -109.20
N GLU A 650 111.94 -132.11 -110.08
CA GLU A 650 112.73 -132.33 -111.29
C GLU A 650 114.24 -132.23 -111.01
N MET A 651 114.67 -131.28 -110.18
CA MET A 651 116.06 -131.12 -109.72
C MET A 651 116.60 -132.40 -109.06
N GLU A 652 115.80 -133.05 -108.21
CA GLU A 652 116.22 -134.29 -107.53
C GLU A 652 116.41 -135.48 -108.49
N ARG A 653 115.64 -135.55 -109.59
CA ARG A 653 115.83 -136.59 -110.62
C ARG A 653 117.16 -136.40 -111.36
N ARG A 654 117.46 -135.17 -111.77
CA ARG A 654 118.74 -134.82 -112.42
C ARG A 654 119.94 -135.13 -111.50
N ARG A 655 119.79 -134.94 -110.19
CA ARG A 655 120.79 -135.32 -109.18
C ARG A 655 120.97 -136.84 -109.04
N ALA A 656 119.91 -137.63 -109.20
CA ALA A 656 120.00 -139.10 -109.17
C ALA A 656 120.72 -139.66 -110.41
N ASP A 657 120.45 -139.14 -111.60
CA ASP A 657 121.14 -139.56 -112.83
C ASP A 657 122.65 -139.24 -112.79
N LEU A 658 123.02 -138.07 -112.27
CA LEU A 658 124.43 -137.70 -112.07
C LEU A 658 125.15 -138.63 -111.08
N ALA A 659 124.48 -139.09 -110.02
CA ALA A 659 125.06 -140.05 -109.08
C ALA A 659 125.37 -141.40 -109.73
N ASN A 660 124.48 -141.91 -110.60
CA ASN A 660 124.71 -143.13 -111.37
C ASN A 660 125.88 -143.01 -112.36
N GLN A 661 126.07 -141.84 -112.98
CA GLN A 661 127.20 -141.58 -113.88
C GLN A 661 128.55 -141.58 -113.14
N ILE A 662 128.59 -141.09 -111.89
CA ILE A 662 129.80 -141.12 -111.05
C ILE A 662 130.18 -142.56 -110.69
N ALA A 663 129.22 -143.40 -110.29
CA ALA A 663 129.49 -144.81 -109.99
C ALA A 663 130.12 -145.57 -111.18
N GLN A 664 129.63 -145.33 -112.40
CA GLN A 664 130.20 -145.92 -113.63
C GLN A 664 131.61 -145.42 -113.97
N ALA A 665 132.02 -144.25 -113.47
CA ALA A 665 133.39 -143.75 -113.59
C ALA A 665 134.31 -144.39 -112.53
N GLU A 666 133.82 -144.54 -111.29
CA GLU A 666 134.58 -145.17 -110.21
C GLU A 666 134.91 -146.63 -110.49
N ASP A 667 133.98 -147.43 -111.03
CA ASP A 667 134.27 -148.84 -111.31
C ASP A 667 135.22 -149.05 -112.50
N ARG A 668 135.32 -148.08 -113.42
CA ARG A 668 136.40 -148.07 -114.44
C ARG A 668 137.76 -147.70 -113.84
N LEU A 669 137.77 -146.83 -112.83
CA LEU A 669 138.94 -146.58 -111.98
C LEU A 669 139.24 -147.75 -111.02
N ARG A 670 138.26 -148.64 -110.77
CA ARG A 670 138.43 -150.01 -110.22
C ARG A 670 138.85 -151.05 -111.28
N ALA A 671 139.76 -150.61 -112.15
CA ALA A 671 141.14 -151.11 -112.10
C ALA A 671 141.43 -152.45 -112.83
N GLY A 672 142.20 -152.47 -113.92
CA GLY A 672 143.24 -151.51 -114.31
C GLY A 672 144.43 -151.57 -113.33
N ARG A 673 144.28 -151.01 -112.13
CA ARG A 673 145.19 -151.26 -110.98
C ARG A 673 145.32 -152.75 -110.61
N GLN A 674 144.34 -153.62 -110.89
CA GLN A 674 144.49 -155.07 -110.64
C GLN A 674 145.41 -155.74 -111.68
N GLU A 675 145.25 -155.41 -112.97
CA GLU A 675 146.11 -155.91 -114.05
C GLU A 675 147.57 -155.44 -113.88
N LEU A 676 147.74 -154.17 -113.48
CA LEU A 676 149.03 -153.58 -113.14
C LEU A 676 149.70 -154.22 -111.89
N ALA A 677 148.94 -154.82 -110.98
CA ALA A 677 149.48 -155.36 -109.74
C ALA A 677 150.18 -156.73 -109.90
N GLN A 678 149.72 -157.59 -110.82
CA GLN A 678 150.19 -158.99 -110.88
C GLN A 678 151.02 -159.37 -112.11
N LEU A 679 151.16 -158.48 -113.09
CA LEU A 679 152.30 -158.56 -114.03
C LEU A 679 153.65 -158.44 -113.28
N GLY A 680 153.69 -157.74 -112.14
CA GLY A 680 154.85 -157.70 -111.24
C GLY A 680 155.18 -159.04 -110.57
N ALA A 681 154.20 -159.93 -110.36
CA ALA A 681 154.42 -161.22 -109.69
C ALA A 681 155.13 -162.25 -110.59
N ARG A 682 155.04 -162.11 -111.92
CA ARG A 682 155.71 -163.02 -112.89
C ARG A 682 157.23 -163.00 -112.84
N LEU A 683 157.85 -162.02 -112.17
CA LEU A 683 159.31 -161.82 -112.12
C LEU A 683 159.97 -162.18 -110.78
N ALA A 684 159.19 -162.47 -109.72
CA ALA A 684 159.74 -162.60 -108.37
C ALA A 684 160.41 -163.97 -108.09
N GLN A 685 159.67 -165.07 -108.27
CA GLN A 685 160.08 -166.39 -107.75
C GLN A 685 160.00 -167.54 -108.78
N GLN A 686 160.55 -167.32 -109.98
CA GLN A 686 160.98 -168.42 -110.88
C GLN A 686 162.19 -169.21 -110.30
N ARG A 687 162.29 -169.33 -108.97
CA ARG A 687 163.55 -169.66 -108.26
C ARG A 687 163.41 -170.35 -106.89
N GLN A 688 162.21 -170.49 -106.34
CA GLN A 688 161.87 -171.32 -105.18
C GLN A 688 160.53 -171.98 -105.50
N ALA A 689 160.43 -173.13 -106.18
CA ALA A 689 161.05 -174.44 -105.94
C ALA A 689 160.40 -175.19 -104.76
N LEU A 690 159.53 -176.15 -105.13
CA LEU A 690 158.83 -177.14 -104.29
C LEU A 690 157.69 -176.61 -103.38
N GLU A 691 156.72 -177.51 -103.15
CA GLU A 691 155.65 -177.52 -102.14
C GLU A 691 154.65 -176.32 -102.12
N ALA A 692 153.36 -176.47 -102.43
CA ALA A 692 152.26 -177.23 -101.76
C ALA A 692 151.55 -176.37 -100.63
N PRO A 693 150.45 -176.80 -99.95
CA PRO A 693 149.17 -176.09 -100.16
C PRO A 693 148.36 -175.68 -98.90
N GLY A 694 147.31 -174.85 -99.09
CA GLY A 694 146.19 -174.60 -98.14
C GLY A 694 146.31 -173.33 -97.26
N THR A 695 145.32 -172.92 -96.45
CA THR A 695 143.86 -173.23 -96.38
C THR A 695 143.12 -172.31 -95.38
N GLY A 696 141.96 -171.72 -95.76
CA GLY A 696 140.75 -171.52 -94.91
C GLY A 696 140.64 -170.41 -93.82
N SER A 697 139.38 -170.20 -93.35
CA SER A 697 138.94 -169.57 -92.05
C SER A 697 139.11 -168.03 -91.88
N ASP A 698 138.32 -167.27 -91.06
CA ASP A 698 136.97 -167.44 -90.47
C ASP A 698 136.33 -166.10 -89.94
N LEU A 699 135.03 -166.13 -89.62
CA LEU A 699 134.22 -165.37 -88.60
C LEU A 699 134.36 -163.84 -88.26
N GLY A 700 133.28 -163.24 -87.70
CA GLY A 700 133.16 -161.84 -87.18
C GLY A 700 133.09 -161.72 -85.62
N PRO A 701 132.50 -160.67 -84.95
CA PRO A 701 131.61 -159.58 -85.40
C PRO A 701 132.28 -158.16 -85.41
N PRO A 702 132.12 -157.13 -84.50
CA PRO A 702 131.45 -156.95 -83.17
C PRO A 702 130.28 -155.89 -83.17
N GLY A 703 130.09 -155.03 -82.13
CA GLY A 703 129.00 -154.01 -82.04
C GLY A 703 129.30 -152.67 -81.28
N PRO A 704 128.59 -151.53 -81.58
CA PRO A 704 128.73 -150.17 -80.99
C PRO A 704 127.56 -149.82 -80.00
N PRO A 705 127.16 -148.55 -79.62
CA PRO A 705 127.65 -147.16 -79.89
C PRO A 705 127.68 -146.19 -78.64
N ARG A 706 127.89 -144.87 -78.87
CA ARG A 706 127.64 -143.67 -78.00
C ARG A 706 127.93 -142.37 -78.80
N GLN A 707 127.48 -141.16 -78.44
CA GLN A 707 126.51 -140.77 -77.39
C GLN A 707 125.07 -140.82 -77.92
#